data_AF-A0A9P8I330-F1
#
_entry.id   AF-A0A9P8I330-F1
#
_cell.length_a   1.000
_cell.length_b   1.000
_cell.length_c   1.000
_cell.angle_alpha   90.00
_cell.angle_beta   90.00
_cell.angle_gamma   90.00
#
_symmetry.space_group_name_H-M   'P 1'
#
loop_
_entity.id
_entity.type
_entity.pdbx_description
1 polymer ?
#
loop_
_entity_poly.entity_id
_entity_poly.type
_entity_poly.pdbx_seq_one_letter_code
_entity_poly.pdbx_strand_id
1 'polypeptide(L)'
;MQRIGISDRHGTCLESFCGGVVNIVDTCILYLQPMFSKRKQASATRLPALGWSKTHSTEWHRKIEPAMVQHKALNVGQDSMQYFPLYLLRDLTDDYLRKKSTNLTSDETDTRLAGLVKVHPAKDVAIVAYTHTLSAKAVRDLLCGELQVDLGCHTGLLTFLQVTVAISLLNTDAVKPLEAQCTQTLIRLSSLDVLTVGRDLIMYFTLLAANSRTNLLLHPSIDAIPHNACTNLAAQLEAMRLDKRWQRAHAASEWLTKLSRTSRIIEGPLDASFLELEGPDFISGGRATLREGLMPQRNFRSGFSIRYGQFLIRLENDSKSNAHGILDRLLEILDRAQLVSTSAVSLFTHMCVRNTADDKALQTLELLIETGNPSDLSGLPSCQSLQNTLSSRVVNTIQETMLKMQDKFCEQLQGGWSGDGSGTKLHVFGQSLLDASWVQPMLSEGIRSLLSRWPQAEDVSALFSLWSGAQGTSLKASSELIEMIDAYCISCLAGCDSVSEETGNIIDGLINLWRRPPDSKRRTAALAIATRFTIPFPILRRCLVELYDMSDKFVHEVSLIVSKDTDMACVNFARLLASQRLANTARIGCWRDLLQYMIEQHSSTLVDYTLTNFGVEPWLKWLDGLRKIFGDGIHSSLPILGGPFFRWTERLSTNYLAILTSFEKSVGAPRWILMGWEESETIIPFLDPPGKPDKGPYQPATEFMVALLAPDGSNSKQICRALALLTRTTAHGTRACLRMLEVHQKPPKQITEVLLAGWLQSAEMTRRDILALKEMATTLDIKVHVDNNPLRASSQAASDFLDNEYCTILEEAVRLESIRLTLKAHDVQRTSRLLASLSIEDPSTIEDAVSGTVMRNKSEPL
;
A
#
# COMPACT_ATOMS: atom_id res chain seq x y z
N MET A 1 -25.55 -60.53 -40.28
CA MET A 1 -25.13 -59.84 -41.53
C MET A 1 -26.31 -59.03 -42.08
N GLN A 2 -26.44 -57.77 -41.68
CA GLN A 2 -27.13 -56.73 -42.47
C GLN A 2 -26.70 -55.38 -41.89
N ARG A 3 -25.95 -54.63 -42.71
CA ARG A 3 -25.47 -53.27 -42.44
C ARG A 3 -26.64 -52.30 -42.63
N ILE A 4 -26.98 -51.54 -41.60
CA ILE A 4 -27.61 -50.23 -41.79
C ILE A 4 -26.47 -49.22 -41.84
N GLY A 5 -26.20 -48.71 -43.04
CA GLY A 5 -25.29 -47.60 -43.27
C GLY A 5 -25.95 -46.31 -42.79
N ILE A 6 -25.47 -45.78 -41.67
CA ILE A 6 -25.67 -44.38 -41.31
C ILE A 6 -24.52 -43.61 -41.95
N SER A 7 -24.89 -42.62 -42.78
CA SER A 7 -24.02 -41.99 -43.76
C SER A 7 -22.98 -41.05 -43.13
N ASP A 8 -21.76 -41.05 -43.69
CA ASP A 8 -20.66 -40.11 -43.41
C ASP A 8 -21.04 -38.61 -43.55
N ARG A 9 -22.19 -38.26 -44.16
CA ARG A 9 -22.62 -36.85 -44.31
C ARG A 9 -22.97 -36.16 -43.00
N HIS A 10 -23.27 -36.90 -41.93
CA HIS A 10 -23.50 -36.28 -40.62
C HIS A 10 -22.20 -35.82 -39.95
N GLY A 11 -21.06 -36.49 -40.22
CA GLY A 11 -19.76 -36.12 -39.66
C GLY A 11 -19.27 -34.76 -40.17
N THR A 12 -19.33 -34.53 -41.48
CA THR A 12 -18.90 -33.28 -42.11
C THR A 12 -19.77 -32.07 -41.73
N CYS A 13 -21.07 -32.29 -41.49
CA CYS A 13 -21.99 -31.22 -41.06
C CYS A 13 -21.74 -30.83 -39.59
N LEU A 14 -21.45 -31.80 -38.73
CA LEU A 14 -21.08 -31.59 -37.31
C LEU A 14 -19.69 -30.94 -37.16
N GLU A 15 -18.72 -31.28 -38.02
CA GLU A 15 -17.41 -30.63 -38.05
C GLU A 15 -17.49 -29.15 -38.44
N SER A 16 -18.25 -28.82 -39.49
CA SER A 16 -18.49 -27.43 -39.91
C SER A 16 -19.24 -26.62 -38.82
N PHE A 17 -20.24 -27.23 -38.18
CA PHE A 17 -20.99 -26.61 -37.08
C PHE A 17 -20.09 -26.33 -35.86
N CYS A 18 -19.25 -27.28 -35.44
CA CYS A 18 -18.37 -27.08 -34.29
C CYS A 18 -17.27 -26.03 -34.58
N GLY A 19 -16.72 -26.00 -35.80
CA GLY A 19 -15.81 -24.93 -36.22
C GLY A 19 -16.48 -23.55 -36.23
N GLY A 20 -17.75 -23.48 -36.67
CA GLY A 20 -18.56 -22.27 -36.58
C GLY A 20 -18.85 -21.84 -35.14
N VAL A 21 -19.11 -22.78 -34.23
CA VAL A 21 -19.33 -22.53 -32.81
C VAL A 21 -18.09 -21.94 -32.12
N VAL A 22 -16.89 -22.46 -32.40
CA VAL A 22 -15.63 -21.91 -31.88
C VAL A 22 -15.43 -20.47 -32.36
N ASN A 23 -15.66 -20.21 -33.66
CA ASN A 23 -15.59 -18.86 -34.22
C ASN A 23 -16.67 -17.91 -33.64
N ILE A 24 -17.87 -18.40 -33.33
CA ILE A 24 -18.93 -17.60 -32.68
C ILE A 24 -18.50 -17.23 -31.26
N VAL A 25 -17.89 -18.14 -30.51
CA VAL A 25 -17.38 -17.85 -29.16
C VAL A 25 -16.24 -16.81 -29.21
N ASP A 26 -15.30 -16.95 -30.15
CA ASP A 26 -14.23 -15.96 -30.38
C ASP A 26 -14.78 -14.60 -30.84
N THR A 27 -15.85 -14.61 -31.64
CA THR A 27 -16.54 -13.40 -32.08
C THR A 27 -17.31 -12.74 -30.94
N CYS A 28 -18.01 -13.51 -30.10
CA CYS A 28 -18.66 -13.00 -28.88
C CYS A 28 -17.64 -12.39 -27.91
N ILE A 29 -16.44 -12.97 -27.80
CA ILE A 29 -15.32 -12.42 -27.01
C ILE A 29 -14.90 -11.04 -27.54
N LEU A 30 -14.86 -10.83 -28.86
CA LEU A 30 -14.53 -9.54 -29.49
C LEU A 30 -15.66 -8.49 -29.38
N TYR A 31 -16.93 -8.92 -29.42
CA TYR A 31 -18.10 -8.03 -29.35
C TYR A 31 -18.41 -7.49 -27.95
N LEU A 32 -17.90 -8.09 -26.89
CA LEU A 32 -18.12 -7.60 -25.52
C LEU A 32 -17.30 -6.32 -25.22
N GLN A 33 -16.23 -6.01 -25.95
CA GLN A 33 -15.33 -4.88 -25.65
C GLN A 33 -15.90 -3.44 -25.80
N PRO A 34 -16.81 -3.10 -26.74
CA PRO A 34 -17.25 -1.71 -26.93
C PRO A 34 -18.34 -1.24 -25.95
N MET A 35 -18.94 -2.14 -25.18
CA MET A 35 -20.15 -1.85 -24.39
C MET A 35 -19.89 -1.07 -23.09
N PHE A 36 -18.65 -0.72 -22.75
CA PHE A 36 -18.28 -0.26 -21.40
C PHE A 36 -17.53 1.09 -21.42
N SER A 37 -18.23 2.20 -21.12
CA SER A 37 -17.60 3.50 -20.83
C SER A 37 -18.55 4.48 -20.10
N LYS A 38 -17.96 5.31 -19.21
CA LYS A 38 -18.52 6.39 -18.33
C LYS A 38 -19.00 5.87 -16.95
N ARG A 39 -18.63 6.42 -15.78
CA ARG A 39 -18.46 7.84 -15.35
C ARG A 39 -17.69 7.92 -14.00
N LYS A 40 -17.23 9.14 -13.66
CA LYS A 40 -16.48 9.61 -12.46
C LYS A 40 -17.02 9.21 -11.07
N GLN A 41 -16.12 8.97 -10.11
CA GLN A 41 -16.38 8.98 -8.66
C GLN A 41 -15.56 10.05 -7.95
N ALA A 42 -16.16 10.67 -6.93
CA ALA A 42 -15.65 11.81 -6.17
C ALA A 42 -14.95 11.40 -4.87
N SER A 43 -13.99 12.24 -4.46
CA SER A 43 -13.04 12.10 -3.37
C SER A 43 -13.63 12.16 -1.95
N ALA A 44 -13.08 11.34 -1.04
CA ALA A 44 -13.49 11.20 0.36
C ALA A 44 -12.78 12.18 1.32
N THR A 45 -13.56 12.79 2.22
CA THR A 45 -13.13 13.71 3.29
C THR A 45 -12.75 12.95 4.57
N ARG A 46 -11.68 13.37 5.26
CA ARG A 46 -11.20 12.74 6.51
C ARG A 46 -12.09 13.08 7.72
N LEU A 47 -12.36 12.08 8.55
CA LEU A 47 -13.12 12.19 9.82
C LEU A 47 -12.20 12.29 11.05
N PRO A 48 -12.59 13.01 12.11
CA PRO A 48 -11.82 13.17 13.35
C PRO A 48 -11.96 11.99 14.32
N ALA A 49 -10.90 11.75 15.10
CA ALA A 49 -10.80 10.66 16.08
C ALA A 49 -11.59 10.99 17.36
N LEU A 50 -12.76 10.38 17.53
CA LEU A 50 -13.52 10.40 18.78
C LEU A 50 -12.99 9.32 19.74
N GLY A 51 -12.72 9.68 21.00
CA GLY A 51 -12.18 8.79 22.02
C GLY A 51 -13.24 7.85 22.59
N TRP A 52 -13.22 6.57 22.20
CA TRP A 52 -14.18 5.56 22.68
C TRP A 52 -13.50 4.38 23.37
N SER A 53 -14.19 3.82 24.39
CA SER A 53 -13.76 2.62 25.12
C SER A 53 -13.51 1.43 24.18
N LYS A 54 -12.24 0.98 24.15
CA LYS A 54 -11.73 -0.14 23.32
C LYS A 54 -12.31 -1.49 23.74
N THR A 55 -12.76 -1.64 24.98
CA THR A 55 -13.12 -2.93 25.60
C THR A 55 -14.26 -3.66 24.88
N HIS A 56 -15.32 -2.96 24.48
CA HIS A 56 -16.47 -3.59 23.81
C HIS A 56 -16.20 -3.96 22.35
N SER A 57 -15.37 -3.17 21.66
CA SER A 57 -14.92 -3.51 20.31
C SER A 57 -14.09 -4.80 20.34
N THR A 58 -13.13 -4.90 21.27
CA THR A 58 -12.34 -6.12 21.46
C THR A 58 -13.19 -7.33 21.85
N GLU A 59 -14.21 -7.15 22.71
CA GLU A 59 -15.13 -8.23 23.07
C GLU A 59 -15.92 -8.74 21.85
N TRP A 60 -16.39 -7.83 21.00
CA TRP A 60 -17.12 -8.20 19.78
C TRP A 60 -16.21 -8.95 18.78
N HIS A 61 -15.00 -8.44 18.51
CA HIS A 61 -14.00 -9.13 17.67
C HIS A 61 -13.75 -10.56 18.18
N ARG A 62 -13.55 -10.72 19.49
CA ARG A 62 -13.33 -12.02 20.13
C ARG A 62 -14.53 -12.98 20.03
N LYS A 63 -15.76 -12.46 19.94
CA LYS A 63 -16.99 -13.29 19.84
C LYS A 63 -17.29 -13.72 18.40
N ILE A 64 -16.98 -12.88 17.42
CA ILE A 64 -17.18 -13.21 16.01
C ILE A 64 -16.18 -14.26 15.52
N GLU A 65 -14.93 -14.18 15.94
CA GLU A 65 -13.87 -15.06 15.43
C GLU A 65 -14.17 -16.56 15.61
N PRO A 66 -14.59 -17.06 16.80
CA PRO A 66 -14.95 -18.47 17.00
C PRO A 66 -16.20 -18.90 16.24
N ALA A 67 -17.19 -18.01 16.08
CA ALA A 67 -18.39 -18.28 15.29
C ALA A 67 -18.04 -18.57 13.82
N MET A 68 -16.86 -18.12 13.36
CA MET A 68 -16.41 -18.22 11.98
C MET A 68 -15.37 -19.31 11.74
N VAL A 69 -14.59 -19.72 12.73
CA VAL A 69 -13.65 -20.86 12.59
C VAL A 69 -14.37 -22.14 12.16
N GLN A 70 -15.66 -22.28 12.49
CA GLN A 70 -16.50 -23.40 12.06
C GLN A 70 -16.93 -23.31 10.58
N HIS A 71 -16.79 -22.14 9.95
CA HIS A 71 -17.19 -21.86 8.57
C HIS A 71 -16.02 -21.22 7.81
N LYS A 72 -15.02 -22.05 7.45
CA LYS A 72 -13.74 -21.64 6.83
C LYS A 72 -13.83 -20.77 5.55
N ALA A 73 -15.02 -20.58 4.99
CA ALA A 73 -15.31 -19.57 3.98
C ALA A 73 -16.82 -19.32 3.95
N LEU A 74 -17.25 -18.15 3.46
CA LEU A 74 -18.63 -17.89 3.01
C LEU A 74 -18.95 -18.83 1.84
N ASN A 75 -19.21 -20.11 2.11
CA ASN A 75 -19.55 -21.05 1.05
C ASN A 75 -21.02 -20.85 0.71
N VAL A 76 -21.32 -19.88 -0.16
CA VAL A 76 -22.69 -19.46 -0.53
C VAL A 76 -23.24 -20.27 -1.71
N GLY A 77 -22.85 -21.55 -1.80
CA GLY A 77 -23.52 -22.50 -2.67
C GLY A 77 -25.02 -22.56 -2.39
N GLN A 78 -25.81 -22.88 -3.41
CA GLN A 78 -27.27 -22.87 -3.35
C GLN A 78 -27.83 -23.76 -2.23
N ASP A 79 -27.09 -24.81 -1.85
CA ASP A 79 -27.45 -25.74 -0.76
C ASP A 79 -26.76 -25.42 0.58
N SER A 80 -25.69 -24.62 0.58
CA SER A 80 -24.86 -24.36 1.78
C SER A 80 -25.24 -23.09 2.54
N MET A 81 -26.12 -22.26 1.98
CA MET A 81 -26.72 -21.09 2.64
C MET A 81 -27.43 -21.41 3.96
N GLN A 82 -27.95 -22.63 4.13
CA GLN A 82 -28.59 -23.05 5.39
C GLN A 82 -27.63 -23.13 6.57
N TYR A 83 -26.32 -23.18 6.32
CA TYR A 83 -25.32 -23.40 7.37
C TYR A 83 -24.56 -22.13 7.78
N PHE A 84 -24.71 -21.01 7.08
CA PHE A 84 -24.02 -19.78 7.50
C PHE A 84 -24.79 -19.13 8.67
N PRO A 85 -24.15 -18.86 9.82
CA PRO A 85 -24.84 -18.47 11.05
C PRO A 85 -25.22 -16.98 11.05
N LEU A 86 -25.98 -16.54 10.03
CA LEU A 86 -26.42 -15.14 9.86
C LEU A 86 -27.15 -14.62 11.11
N TYR A 87 -27.99 -15.47 11.71
CA TYR A 87 -28.73 -15.12 12.91
C TYR A 87 -27.80 -14.86 14.11
N LEU A 88 -26.76 -15.69 14.28
CA LEU A 88 -25.78 -15.51 15.36
C LEU A 88 -24.97 -14.23 15.17
N LEU A 89 -24.54 -13.93 13.93
CA LEU A 89 -23.80 -12.71 13.63
C LEU A 89 -24.66 -11.47 13.89
N ARG A 90 -25.94 -11.52 13.51
CA ARG A 90 -26.93 -10.49 13.82
C ARG A 90 -27.08 -10.27 15.32
N ASP A 91 -27.28 -11.34 16.09
CA ASP A 91 -27.44 -11.26 17.54
C ASP A 91 -26.21 -10.67 18.25
N LEU A 92 -25.00 -11.03 17.80
CA LEU A 92 -23.75 -10.49 18.34
C LEU A 92 -23.59 -8.99 18.05
N THR A 93 -23.97 -8.56 16.85
CA THR A 93 -23.98 -7.14 16.48
C THR A 93 -25.04 -6.37 17.26
N ASP A 94 -26.25 -6.91 17.40
CA ASP A 94 -27.33 -6.28 18.15
C ASP A 94 -26.99 -6.16 19.65
N ASP A 95 -26.32 -7.17 20.24
CA ASP A 95 -25.78 -7.11 21.61
C ASP A 95 -24.73 -6.00 21.75
N TYR A 96 -23.81 -5.87 20.78
CA TYR A 96 -22.82 -4.80 20.78
C TYR A 96 -23.46 -3.42 20.71
N LEU A 97 -24.45 -3.22 19.83
CA LEU A 97 -25.15 -1.94 19.68
C LEU A 97 -25.95 -1.59 20.94
N ARG A 98 -26.70 -2.54 21.51
CA ARG A 98 -27.44 -2.35 22.77
C ARG A 98 -26.54 -1.91 23.92
N LYS A 99 -25.33 -2.46 24.02
CA LYS A 99 -24.36 -2.11 25.07
C LYS A 99 -23.76 -0.71 24.90
N LYS A 100 -23.72 -0.17 23.69
CA LYS A 100 -22.93 1.04 23.40
C LYS A 100 -23.71 2.35 23.42
N SER A 101 -25.02 2.34 23.19
CA SER A 101 -25.98 3.44 23.47
C SER A 101 -27.31 3.11 22.80
N THR A 102 -28.44 3.42 23.45
CA THR A 102 -29.79 3.24 22.87
C THR A 102 -30.16 4.32 21.85
N ASN A 103 -29.38 5.40 21.72
CA ASN A 103 -29.76 6.60 20.97
C ASN A 103 -28.71 7.00 19.91
N LEU A 104 -28.20 6.05 19.12
CA LEU A 104 -27.35 6.37 17.98
C LEU A 104 -28.20 6.73 16.76
N THR A 105 -27.83 7.78 16.05
CA THR A 105 -28.39 8.07 14.72
C THR A 105 -27.91 7.03 13.70
N SER A 106 -28.59 6.94 12.54
CA SER A 106 -28.18 6.03 11.46
C SER A 106 -26.75 6.31 10.98
N ASP A 107 -26.40 7.59 10.81
CA ASP A 107 -25.06 8.01 10.33
C ASP A 107 -23.95 7.72 11.35
N GLU A 108 -24.23 7.89 12.64
CA GLU A 108 -23.30 7.54 13.71
C GLU A 108 -23.10 6.03 13.79
N THR A 109 -24.18 5.26 13.60
CA THR A 109 -24.13 3.79 13.53
C THR A 109 -23.28 3.36 12.34
N ASP A 110 -23.52 3.90 11.15
CA ASP A 110 -22.75 3.62 9.93
C ASP A 110 -21.26 3.93 10.12
N THR A 111 -20.94 5.12 10.61
CA THR A 111 -19.55 5.56 10.83
C THR A 111 -18.84 4.65 11.83
N ARG A 112 -19.54 4.28 12.91
CA ARG A 112 -19.00 3.43 13.98
C ARG A 112 -18.73 2.02 13.50
N LEU A 113 -19.70 1.40 12.82
CA LEU A 113 -19.58 0.04 12.32
C LEU A 113 -18.54 -0.03 11.20
N ALA A 114 -18.48 0.96 10.30
CA ALA A 114 -17.43 1.06 9.30
C ALA A 114 -16.02 1.15 9.92
N GLY A 115 -15.86 1.85 11.04
CA GLY A 115 -14.62 1.89 11.81
C GLY A 115 -14.21 0.52 12.38
N LEU A 116 -15.18 -0.29 12.80
CA LEU A 116 -14.93 -1.66 13.29
C LEU A 116 -14.55 -2.62 12.17
N VAL A 117 -15.20 -2.50 11.00
CA VAL A 117 -14.84 -3.28 9.80
C VAL A 117 -13.39 -3.01 9.40
N LYS A 118 -12.97 -1.74 9.38
CA LYS A 118 -11.61 -1.32 9.01
C LYS A 118 -10.50 -1.98 9.82
N VAL A 119 -10.76 -2.25 11.10
CA VAL A 119 -9.78 -2.86 12.02
C VAL A 119 -9.97 -4.37 12.16
N HIS A 120 -11.00 -4.97 11.56
CA HIS A 120 -11.24 -6.41 11.62
C HIS A 120 -10.33 -7.15 10.63
N PRO A 121 -9.63 -8.23 11.03
CA PRO A 121 -8.77 -8.99 10.12
C PRO A 121 -9.55 -9.69 8.98
N ALA A 122 -10.73 -10.24 9.27
CA ALA A 122 -11.66 -10.81 8.28
C ALA A 122 -12.75 -9.78 7.91
N LYS A 123 -12.46 -8.92 6.92
CA LYS A 123 -13.34 -7.79 6.55
C LYS A 123 -14.68 -8.26 5.96
N ASP A 124 -14.65 -9.31 5.16
CA ASP A 124 -15.82 -9.99 4.58
C ASP A 124 -16.85 -10.36 5.64
N VAL A 125 -16.42 -11.05 6.69
CA VAL A 125 -17.25 -11.45 7.82
C VAL A 125 -17.82 -10.24 8.54
N ALA A 126 -16.96 -9.27 8.86
CA ALA A 126 -17.37 -8.08 9.60
C ALA A 126 -18.44 -7.29 8.85
N ILE A 127 -18.31 -7.16 7.52
CA ILE A 127 -19.30 -6.51 6.68
C ILE A 127 -20.63 -7.27 6.75
N VAL A 128 -20.64 -8.59 6.54
CA VAL A 128 -21.87 -9.40 6.61
C VAL A 128 -22.53 -9.28 7.98
N ALA A 129 -21.77 -9.33 9.07
CA ALA A 129 -22.29 -9.23 10.44
C ALA A 129 -22.97 -7.89 10.76
N TYR A 130 -22.61 -6.81 10.08
CA TYR A 130 -23.17 -5.47 10.28
C TYR A 130 -24.24 -5.06 9.26
N THR A 131 -24.40 -5.84 8.21
CA THR A 131 -25.18 -5.44 7.04
C THR A 131 -26.64 -5.13 7.34
N HIS A 132 -27.26 -5.84 8.29
CA HIS A 132 -28.66 -5.62 8.67
C HIS A 132 -28.88 -4.30 9.45
N THR A 133 -27.82 -3.73 10.02
CA THR A 133 -27.85 -2.47 10.78
C THR A 133 -27.37 -1.26 9.99
N LEU A 134 -26.57 -1.48 8.94
CA LEU A 134 -25.99 -0.41 8.14
C LEU A 134 -26.99 0.13 7.10
N SER A 135 -26.88 1.41 6.76
CA SER A 135 -27.59 1.95 5.61
C SER A 135 -27.13 1.30 4.29
N ALA A 136 -28.02 1.26 3.29
CA ALA A 136 -27.69 0.72 1.97
C ALA A 136 -26.45 1.37 1.33
N LYS A 137 -26.25 2.67 1.59
CA LYS A 137 -25.08 3.43 1.13
C LYS A 137 -23.81 2.96 1.84
N ALA A 138 -23.82 2.88 3.18
CA ALA A 138 -22.66 2.46 3.95
C ALA A 138 -22.22 1.03 3.62
N VAL A 139 -23.16 0.11 3.39
CA VAL A 139 -22.86 -1.26 2.94
C VAL A 139 -22.14 -1.24 1.58
N ARG A 140 -22.62 -0.45 0.61
CA ARG A 140 -21.97 -0.32 -0.71
C ARG A 140 -20.59 0.32 -0.62
N ASP A 141 -20.43 1.35 0.21
CA ASP A 141 -19.13 1.99 0.44
C ASP A 141 -18.11 1.03 1.07
N LEU A 142 -18.55 0.17 2.00
CA LEU A 142 -17.70 -0.87 2.60
C LEU A 142 -17.36 -2.00 1.61
N LEU A 143 -18.31 -2.45 0.80
CA LEU A 143 -18.06 -3.41 -0.28
C LEU A 143 -17.01 -2.89 -1.27
N CYS A 144 -17.13 -1.64 -1.70
CA CYS A 144 -16.22 -1.05 -2.70
C CYS A 144 -14.88 -0.56 -2.12
N GLY A 145 -14.85 -0.19 -0.84
CA GLY A 145 -13.67 0.40 -0.20
C GLY A 145 -12.84 -0.59 0.62
N GLU A 146 -13.48 -1.41 1.46
CA GLU A 146 -12.79 -2.27 2.43
C GLU A 146 -12.54 -3.67 1.90
N LEU A 147 -13.47 -4.19 1.10
CA LEU A 147 -13.33 -5.43 0.33
C LEU A 147 -12.65 -5.19 -1.03
N GLN A 148 -11.81 -4.14 -1.15
CA GLN A 148 -10.76 -4.08 -2.17
C GLN A 148 -9.75 -5.20 -1.89
N VAL A 149 -10.19 -6.42 -2.11
CA VAL A 149 -9.31 -7.51 -2.47
C VAL A 149 -8.55 -7.00 -3.68
N ASP A 150 -7.27 -7.30 -3.74
CA ASP A 150 -6.56 -7.37 -5.01
C ASP A 150 -7.40 -8.22 -5.97
N LEU A 151 -8.26 -7.58 -6.76
CA LEU A 151 -9.21 -8.23 -7.65
C LEU A 151 -8.48 -8.91 -8.83
N GLY A 152 -7.14 -8.85 -8.86
CA GLY A 152 -6.28 -9.75 -9.63
C GLY A 152 -6.13 -11.15 -9.02
N CYS A 153 -6.47 -11.33 -7.73
CA CYS A 153 -6.50 -12.62 -7.06
C CYS A 153 -7.90 -13.23 -7.10
N HIS A 154 -8.03 -14.40 -7.76
CA HIS A 154 -9.28 -15.16 -7.86
C HIS A 154 -9.95 -15.40 -6.50
N THR A 155 -9.16 -15.62 -5.44
CA THR A 155 -9.70 -15.96 -4.11
C THR A 155 -10.59 -14.85 -3.57
N GLY A 156 -10.17 -13.60 -3.63
CA GLY A 156 -11.00 -12.55 -3.04
C GLY A 156 -12.00 -11.90 -4.00
N LEU A 157 -11.86 -12.06 -5.33
CA LEU A 157 -13.01 -11.84 -6.23
C LEU A 157 -14.17 -12.77 -5.85
N LEU A 158 -13.87 -14.05 -5.59
CA LEU A 158 -14.88 -15.01 -5.12
C LEU A 158 -15.45 -14.59 -3.76
N THR A 159 -14.62 -14.17 -2.81
CA THR A 159 -15.08 -13.64 -1.51
C THR A 159 -15.98 -12.42 -1.68
N PHE A 160 -15.64 -11.48 -2.56
CA PHE A 160 -16.47 -10.30 -2.86
C PHE A 160 -17.85 -10.70 -3.38
N LEU A 161 -17.91 -11.65 -4.31
CA LEU A 161 -19.18 -12.15 -4.85
C LEU A 161 -19.99 -12.87 -3.76
N GLN A 162 -19.35 -13.70 -2.93
CA GLN A 162 -19.99 -14.42 -1.83
C GLN A 162 -20.58 -13.45 -0.79
N VAL A 163 -19.82 -12.44 -0.39
CA VAL A 163 -20.30 -11.38 0.51
C VAL A 163 -21.47 -10.63 -0.11
N THR A 164 -21.40 -10.29 -1.41
CA THR A 164 -22.50 -9.62 -2.11
C THR A 164 -23.80 -10.43 -2.07
N VAL A 165 -23.74 -11.76 -2.27
CA VAL A 165 -24.91 -12.62 -2.15
C VAL A 165 -25.41 -12.67 -0.70
N ALA A 166 -24.53 -12.80 0.29
CA ALA A 166 -24.92 -12.80 1.71
C ALA A 166 -25.59 -11.49 2.13
N ILE A 167 -25.09 -10.34 1.64
CA ILE A 167 -25.66 -9.02 1.89
C ILE A 167 -27.07 -8.91 1.34
N SER A 168 -27.35 -9.47 0.16
CA SER A 168 -28.69 -9.43 -0.43
C SER A 168 -29.77 -10.09 0.43
N LEU A 169 -29.39 -11.03 1.30
CA LEU A 169 -30.31 -11.66 2.26
C LEU A 169 -30.57 -10.79 3.49
N LEU A 170 -29.62 -9.93 3.87
CA LEU A 170 -29.67 -9.13 5.09
C LEU A 170 -30.13 -7.69 4.83
N ASN A 171 -29.86 -7.15 3.65
CA ASN A 171 -30.12 -5.76 3.27
C ASN A 171 -30.40 -5.68 1.76
N THR A 172 -31.66 -5.92 1.39
CA THR A 172 -32.15 -5.91 0.01
C THR A 172 -32.09 -4.53 -0.65
N ASP A 173 -32.01 -3.47 0.17
CA ASP A 173 -31.86 -2.10 -0.31
C ASP A 173 -30.42 -1.81 -0.76
N ALA A 174 -29.44 -2.42 -0.11
CA ALA A 174 -28.04 -2.37 -0.51
C ALA A 174 -27.77 -3.20 -1.77
N VAL A 175 -28.26 -4.44 -1.82
CA VAL A 175 -28.07 -5.37 -2.94
C VAL A 175 -29.42 -5.89 -3.40
N LYS A 176 -29.85 -5.44 -4.58
CA LYS A 176 -31.13 -5.82 -5.19
C LYS A 176 -31.14 -7.32 -5.54
N PRO A 177 -32.32 -7.97 -5.56
CA PRO A 177 -32.44 -9.38 -5.93
C PRO A 177 -31.79 -9.75 -7.29
N LEU A 178 -31.89 -8.87 -8.30
CA LEU A 178 -31.24 -9.08 -9.60
C LEU A 178 -29.71 -9.01 -9.52
N GLU A 179 -29.15 -8.15 -8.67
CA GLU A 179 -27.70 -8.09 -8.42
C GLU A 179 -27.24 -9.38 -7.75
N ALA A 180 -27.99 -9.86 -6.77
CA ALA A 180 -27.71 -11.11 -6.08
C ALA A 180 -27.75 -12.32 -7.04
N GLN A 181 -28.76 -12.38 -7.91
CA GLN A 181 -28.90 -13.45 -8.89
C GLN A 181 -27.76 -13.41 -9.93
N CYS A 182 -27.36 -12.21 -10.37
CA CYS A 182 -26.22 -12.03 -11.27
C CYS A 182 -24.92 -12.49 -10.61
N THR A 183 -24.70 -12.06 -9.37
CA THR A 183 -23.54 -12.44 -8.54
C THR A 183 -23.48 -13.95 -8.33
N GLN A 184 -24.61 -14.59 -8.04
CA GLN A 184 -24.67 -16.04 -7.87
C GLN A 184 -24.38 -16.79 -9.18
N THR A 185 -24.79 -16.22 -10.31
CA THR A 185 -24.44 -16.76 -11.64
C THR A 185 -22.95 -16.61 -11.92
N LEU A 186 -22.33 -15.49 -11.55
CA LEU A 186 -20.87 -15.30 -11.65
C LEU A 186 -20.08 -16.26 -10.77
N ILE A 187 -20.56 -16.56 -9.55
CA ILE A 187 -19.97 -17.59 -8.68
C ILE A 187 -20.03 -18.96 -9.37
N ARG A 188 -21.18 -19.31 -9.97
CA ARG A 188 -21.31 -20.57 -10.73
C ARG A 188 -20.40 -20.61 -11.95
N LEU A 189 -20.27 -19.51 -12.70
CA LEU A 189 -19.33 -19.41 -13.84
C LEU A 189 -17.86 -19.50 -13.42
N SER A 190 -17.54 -19.12 -12.19
CA SER A 190 -16.21 -19.31 -11.61
C SER A 190 -15.94 -20.78 -11.27
N SER A 191 -17.00 -21.59 -11.09
CA SER A 191 -16.87 -23.05 -10.97
C SER A 191 -16.80 -23.69 -12.36
N LEU A 192 -15.73 -24.43 -12.64
CA LEU A 192 -15.37 -24.94 -13.98
C LEU A 192 -16.25 -26.10 -14.49
N ASP A 193 -17.53 -26.19 -14.10
CA ASP A 193 -18.41 -27.26 -14.59
C ASP A 193 -18.90 -27.01 -16.02
N VAL A 194 -18.28 -27.73 -16.95
CA VAL A 194 -18.54 -27.72 -18.40
C VAL A 194 -20.01 -27.79 -18.76
N LEU A 195 -20.79 -28.61 -18.04
CA LEU A 195 -22.16 -28.91 -18.42
C LEU A 195 -23.13 -27.80 -18.02
N THR A 196 -22.77 -26.99 -17.02
CA THR A 196 -23.62 -25.89 -16.54
C THR A 196 -23.19 -24.54 -17.06
N VAL A 197 -21.92 -24.35 -17.45
CA VAL A 197 -21.37 -23.06 -17.95
C VAL A 197 -22.24 -22.44 -19.03
N GLY A 198 -22.72 -23.21 -20.00
CA GLY A 198 -23.59 -22.68 -21.05
C GLY A 198 -24.93 -22.13 -20.54
N ARG A 199 -25.55 -22.84 -19.58
CA ARG A 199 -26.80 -22.39 -18.93
C ARG A 199 -26.54 -21.14 -18.08
N ASP A 200 -25.42 -21.10 -17.38
CA ASP A 200 -25.04 -19.98 -16.53
C ASP A 200 -24.67 -18.73 -17.36
N LEU A 201 -24.01 -18.89 -18.52
CA LEU A 201 -23.74 -17.79 -19.45
C LEU A 201 -25.04 -17.20 -20.01
N ILE A 202 -26.00 -18.02 -20.43
CA ILE A 202 -27.33 -17.53 -20.84
C ILE A 202 -27.98 -16.74 -19.72
N MET A 203 -27.99 -17.30 -18.51
CA MET A 203 -28.60 -16.65 -17.35
C MET A 203 -27.92 -15.30 -17.08
N TYR A 204 -26.58 -15.25 -17.12
CA TYR A 204 -25.80 -14.03 -16.93
C TYR A 204 -26.15 -12.96 -17.97
N PHE A 205 -26.16 -13.30 -19.26
CA PHE A 205 -26.50 -12.35 -20.31
C PHE A 205 -27.96 -11.90 -20.27
N THR A 206 -28.87 -12.81 -19.90
CA THR A 206 -30.29 -12.48 -19.70
C THR A 206 -30.46 -11.48 -18.54
N LEU A 207 -29.74 -11.71 -17.43
CA LEU A 207 -29.74 -10.82 -16.28
C LEU A 207 -29.08 -9.48 -16.61
N LEU A 208 -28.01 -9.47 -17.41
CA LEU A 208 -27.34 -8.25 -17.86
C LEU A 208 -28.26 -7.40 -18.76
N ALA A 209 -29.06 -8.05 -19.61
CA ALA A 209 -30.05 -7.36 -20.44
C ALA A 209 -31.24 -6.82 -19.62
N ALA A 210 -31.68 -7.56 -18.60
CA ALA A 210 -32.80 -7.17 -17.74
C ALA A 210 -32.42 -6.11 -16.68
N ASN A 211 -31.17 -6.11 -16.23
CA ASN A 211 -30.69 -5.28 -15.14
C ASN A 211 -29.90 -4.11 -15.74
N SER A 212 -30.51 -2.92 -15.77
CA SER A 212 -29.84 -1.67 -16.12
C SER A 212 -28.68 -1.41 -15.15
N ARG A 213 -27.51 -1.94 -15.50
CA ARG A 213 -26.18 -1.86 -14.88
C ARG A 213 -26.14 -1.17 -13.53
N THR A 214 -26.14 -1.96 -12.48
CA THR A 214 -25.90 -1.43 -11.15
C THR A 214 -24.39 -1.28 -10.89
N ASN A 215 -24.00 -0.24 -10.16
CA ASN A 215 -22.60 0.11 -9.95
C ASN A 215 -21.76 -0.95 -9.23
N LEU A 216 -22.40 -1.91 -8.54
CA LEU A 216 -21.71 -2.90 -7.72
C LEU A 216 -20.95 -3.95 -8.56
N LEU A 217 -21.43 -4.24 -9.77
CA LEU A 217 -20.89 -5.29 -10.64
C LEU A 217 -20.08 -4.75 -11.83
N LEU A 218 -19.71 -3.46 -11.82
CA LEU A 218 -18.99 -2.78 -12.91
C LEU A 218 -17.47 -2.82 -12.78
N HIS A 219 -16.92 -3.82 -12.08
CA HIS A 219 -15.47 -3.92 -11.91
C HIS A 219 -14.83 -4.74 -13.04
N PRO A 220 -13.71 -4.30 -13.66
CA PRO A 220 -13.06 -5.04 -14.76
C PRO A 220 -12.75 -6.50 -14.46
N SER A 221 -12.39 -6.82 -13.21
CA SER A 221 -12.15 -8.21 -12.78
C SER A 221 -13.40 -9.09 -12.78
N ILE A 222 -14.60 -8.52 -12.63
CA ILE A 222 -15.86 -9.26 -12.75
C ILE A 222 -16.08 -9.66 -14.21
N ASP A 223 -15.69 -8.80 -15.16
CA ASP A 223 -15.79 -9.08 -16.60
C ASP A 223 -14.85 -10.22 -17.04
N ALA A 224 -13.76 -10.44 -16.31
CA ALA A 224 -12.85 -11.56 -16.56
C ALA A 224 -13.51 -12.93 -16.29
N ILE A 225 -14.52 -13.02 -15.42
CA ILE A 225 -15.21 -14.29 -15.10
C ILE A 225 -15.93 -14.85 -16.34
N PRO A 226 -16.91 -14.16 -16.97
CA PRO A 226 -17.59 -14.67 -18.13
C PRO A 226 -16.62 -14.87 -19.31
N HIS A 227 -15.59 -14.02 -19.44
CA HIS A 227 -14.54 -14.22 -20.44
C HIS A 227 -13.81 -15.55 -20.24
N ASN A 228 -13.29 -15.80 -19.04
CA ASN A 228 -12.61 -17.05 -18.71
C ASN A 228 -13.53 -18.27 -18.86
N ALA A 229 -14.81 -18.15 -18.49
CA ALA A 229 -15.80 -19.21 -18.69
C ALA A 229 -15.99 -19.53 -20.17
N CYS A 230 -16.07 -18.52 -21.04
CA CYS A 230 -16.12 -18.69 -22.50
C CYS A 230 -14.84 -19.36 -23.03
N THR A 231 -13.66 -18.90 -22.63
CA THR A 231 -12.37 -19.47 -23.05
C THR A 231 -12.24 -20.93 -22.62
N ASN A 232 -12.63 -21.26 -21.39
CA ASN A 232 -12.62 -22.62 -20.88
C ASN A 232 -13.62 -23.52 -21.62
N LEU A 233 -14.82 -23.00 -21.90
CA LEU A 233 -15.80 -23.72 -22.72
C LEU A 233 -15.27 -23.99 -24.13
N ALA A 234 -14.64 -23.00 -24.76
CA ALA A 234 -14.04 -23.16 -26.08
C ALA A 234 -12.97 -24.26 -26.08
N ALA A 235 -12.05 -24.23 -25.11
CA ALA A 235 -11.02 -25.25 -24.95
C ALA A 235 -11.61 -26.66 -24.72
N GLN A 236 -12.72 -26.77 -23.98
CA GLN A 236 -13.39 -28.04 -23.73
C GLN A 236 -14.18 -28.56 -24.93
N LEU A 237 -14.83 -27.67 -25.68
CA LEU A 237 -15.47 -28.02 -26.95
C LEU A 237 -14.43 -28.53 -27.94
N GLU A 238 -13.27 -27.88 -27.99
CA GLU A 238 -12.14 -28.31 -28.81
C GLU A 238 -11.58 -29.66 -28.37
N ALA A 239 -11.44 -29.91 -27.06
CA ALA A 239 -11.06 -31.23 -26.55
C ALA A 239 -12.09 -32.31 -26.94
N MET A 240 -13.39 -32.02 -26.82
CA MET A 240 -14.44 -32.94 -27.26
C MET A 240 -14.44 -33.17 -28.77
N ARG A 241 -14.06 -32.16 -29.55
CA ARG A 241 -13.85 -32.23 -31.01
C ARG A 241 -12.74 -33.22 -31.33
N LEU A 242 -11.58 -33.05 -30.71
CA LEU A 242 -10.40 -33.90 -30.88
C LEU A 242 -10.66 -35.35 -30.45
N ASP A 243 -11.43 -35.55 -29.38
CA ASP A 243 -11.87 -36.88 -28.90
C ASP A 243 -12.99 -37.51 -29.74
N LYS A 244 -13.45 -36.85 -30.83
CA LYS A 244 -14.58 -37.28 -31.67
C LYS A 244 -15.90 -37.45 -30.89
N ARG A 245 -16.07 -36.71 -29.79
CA ARG A 245 -17.26 -36.72 -28.91
C ARG A 245 -18.29 -35.69 -29.35
N TRP A 246 -18.61 -35.69 -30.64
CA TRP A 246 -19.45 -34.69 -31.32
C TRP A 246 -20.83 -34.48 -30.69
N GLN A 247 -21.50 -35.55 -30.23
CA GLN A 247 -22.79 -35.43 -29.56
C GLN A 247 -22.71 -34.64 -28.25
N ARG A 248 -21.62 -34.79 -27.50
CA ARG A 248 -21.40 -34.05 -26.25
C ARG A 248 -20.99 -32.61 -26.54
N ALA A 249 -20.14 -32.37 -27.54
CA ALA A 249 -19.80 -31.02 -27.98
C ALA A 249 -21.04 -30.25 -28.46
N HIS A 250 -21.86 -30.88 -29.31
CA HIS A 250 -23.12 -30.31 -29.78
C HIS A 250 -24.06 -29.98 -28.62
N ALA A 251 -24.31 -30.93 -27.70
CA ALA A 251 -25.14 -30.71 -26.52
C ALA A 251 -24.61 -29.57 -25.63
N ALA A 252 -23.29 -29.48 -25.46
CA ALA A 252 -22.64 -28.40 -24.69
C ALA A 252 -22.69 -27.04 -25.40
N SER A 253 -22.85 -26.99 -26.73
CA SER A 253 -22.96 -25.76 -27.53
C SER A 253 -24.39 -25.34 -27.88
N GLU A 254 -25.39 -26.20 -27.68
CA GLU A 254 -26.78 -25.99 -28.14
C GLU A 254 -27.35 -24.64 -27.68
N TRP A 255 -26.96 -24.21 -26.49
CA TRP A 255 -27.38 -22.97 -25.86
C TRP A 255 -26.99 -21.70 -26.66
N LEU A 256 -25.91 -21.72 -27.45
CA LEU A 256 -25.48 -20.58 -28.27
C LEU A 256 -26.54 -20.19 -29.31
N THR A 257 -27.28 -21.19 -29.83
CA THR A 257 -28.40 -20.95 -30.76
C THR A 257 -29.60 -20.27 -30.09
N LYS A 258 -29.72 -20.40 -28.76
CA LYS A 258 -30.74 -19.69 -27.95
C LYS A 258 -30.26 -18.27 -27.65
N LEU A 259 -28.96 -18.08 -27.42
CA LEU A 259 -28.36 -16.76 -27.22
C LEU A 259 -28.55 -15.86 -28.46
N SER A 260 -28.28 -16.37 -29.67
CA SER A 260 -28.44 -15.60 -30.91
C SER A 260 -29.87 -15.13 -31.18
N ARG A 261 -30.87 -15.90 -30.71
CA ARG A 261 -32.28 -15.48 -30.78
C ARG A 261 -32.62 -14.39 -29.77
N THR A 262 -31.90 -14.36 -28.66
CA THR A 262 -32.08 -13.39 -27.57
C THR A 262 -31.26 -12.11 -27.82
N SER A 263 -30.21 -12.17 -28.68
CA SER A 263 -29.25 -11.10 -28.94
C SER A 263 -29.65 -10.07 -30.00
N ARG A 264 -30.91 -10.02 -30.45
CA ARG A 264 -31.43 -8.93 -31.31
C ARG A 264 -31.27 -7.50 -30.73
N ILE A 265 -30.73 -7.40 -29.51
CA ILE A 265 -30.44 -6.16 -28.78
C ILE A 265 -28.95 -5.74 -28.92
N ILE A 266 -28.04 -6.57 -29.46
CA ILE A 266 -26.57 -6.38 -29.34
C ILE A 266 -25.81 -6.23 -30.69
N GLU A 267 -26.41 -6.43 -31.87
CA GLU A 267 -25.63 -6.51 -33.12
C GLU A 267 -25.51 -5.23 -33.98
N GLY A 268 -24.29 -5.07 -34.53
CA GLY A 268 -23.97 -4.55 -35.87
C GLY A 268 -22.46 -4.79 -36.16
N PRO A 269 -21.91 -4.76 -37.40
CA PRO A 269 -22.54 -4.78 -38.73
C PRO A 269 -21.85 -5.79 -39.70
N LEU A 270 -22.54 -6.84 -40.10
CA LEU A 270 -22.73 -7.06 -41.53
C LEU A 270 -24.15 -6.57 -41.76
N ASP A 271 -24.27 -5.34 -42.26
CA ASP A 271 -25.58 -4.71 -42.47
C ASP A 271 -26.40 -5.65 -43.37
N ALA A 272 -27.51 -6.13 -42.83
CA ALA A 272 -28.49 -6.94 -43.55
C ALA A 272 -28.94 -6.28 -44.87
N SER A 273 -28.65 -4.98 -45.02
CA SER A 273 -28.91 -4.12 -46.18
C SER A 273 -28.38 -4.63 -47.53
N PHE A 274 -27.30 -5.41 -47.59
CA PHE A 274 -26.82 -5.95 -48.88
C PHE A 274 -27.59 -7.21 -49.30
N LEU A 275 -27.95 -8.07 -48.34
CA LEU A 275 -28.85 -9.21 -48.57
C LEU A 275 -30.28 -8.74 -48.88
N GLU A 276 -30.66 -7.56 -48.36
CA GLU A 276 -31.93 -6.93 -48.65
C GLU A 276 -32.05 -6.45 -50.10
N LEU A 277 -30.94 -6.17 -50.82
CA LEU A 277 -30.99 -5.77 -52.24
C LEU A 277 -31.62 -6.85 -53.13
N GLU A 278 -31.35 -8.13 -52.85
CA GLU A 278 -31.97 -9.28 -53.52
C GLU A 278 -33.25 -9.76 -52.79
N GLY A 279 -33.60 -9.13 -51.67
CA GLY A 279 -34.84 -9.36 -50.94
C GLY A 279 -36.05 -8.69 -51.63
N PRO A 280 -37.29 -9.04 -51.23
CA PRO A 280 -38.50 -8.45 -51.80
C PRO A 280 -38.50 -6.92 -51.67
N ASP A 281 -39.00 -6.22 -52.69
CA ASP A 281 -39.08 -4.75 -52.67
C ASP A 281 -40.19 -4.25 -51.74
N PHE A 282 -39.84 -4.08 -50.47
CA PHE A 282 -40.74 -3.50 -49.48
C PHE A 282 -40.82 -1.97 -49.53
N ILE A 283 -39.97 -1.30 -50.32
CA ILE A 283 -39.95 0.17 -50.38
C ILE A 283 -40.91 0.69 -51.44
N SER A 284 -40.76 0.21 -52.69
CA SER A 284 -41.63 0.65 -53.78
C SER A 284 -42.86 -0.26 -53.93
N GLY A 285 -42.82 -1.48 -53.38
CA GLY A 285 -43.92 -2.44 -53.36
C GLY A 285 -44.34 -2.96 -54.74
N GLY A 286 -43.63 -2.56 -55.81
CA GLY A 286 -44.01 -2.80 -57.20
C GLY A 286 -42.99 -3.58 -58.01
N ARG A 287 -41.91 -4.05 -57.40
CA ARG A 287 -40.81 -4.79 -58.05
C ARG A 287 -40.52 -6.10 -57.34
N ALA A 288 -39.86 -7.02 -58.04
CA ALA A 288 -39.59 -8.35 -57.50
C ALA A 288 -38.50 -8.30 -56.42
N THR A 289 -37.51 -7.41 -56.58
CA THR A 289 -36.42 -7.21 -55.63
C THR A 289 -36.21 -5.73 -55.29
N LEU A 290 -35.71 -5.46 -54.09
CA LEU A 290 -35.38 -4.10 -53.66
C LEU A 290 -34.39 -3.42 -54.62
N ARG A 291 -33.45 -4.18 -55.20
CA ARG A 291 -32.53 -3.72 -56.25
C ARG A 291 -33.27 -3.08 -57.43
N GLU A 292 -34.35 -3.71 -57.88
CA GLU A 292 -35.22 -3.16 -58.93
C GLU A 292 -36.06 -1.97 -58.43
N GLY A 293 -36.48 -2.00 -57.15
CA GLY A 293 -37.25 -0.93 -56.49
C GLY A 293 -36.46 0.37 -56.31
N LEU A 294 -35.15 0.27 -56.10
CA LEU A 294 -34.22 1.39 -55.96
C LEU A 294 -33.87 2.06 -57.30
N MET A 295 -34.34 1.51 -58.43
CA MET A 295 -34.08 2.08 -59.75
C MET A 295 -34.91 3.34 -60.01
N PRO A 296 -34.29 4.40 -60.58
CA PRO A 296 -35.02 5.60 -60.96
C PRO A 296 -36.11 5.29 -61.98
N GLN A 297 -37.36 5.65 -61.65
CA GLN A 297 -38.51 5.47 -62.54
C GLN A 297 -38.75 6.63 -63.52
N ARG A 298 -37.98 7.73 -63.45
CA ARG A 298 -38.13 8.91 -64.33
C ARG A 298 -36.80 9.45 -64.85
N ASN A 299 -36.85 10.13 -66.00
CA ASN A 299 -35.72 10.86 -66.60
C ASN A 299 -35.33 12.04 -65.70
N PHE A 300 -34.31 11.86 -64.86
CA PHE A 300 -33.72 12.94 -64.08
C PHE A 300 -32.68 13.68 -64.91
N ARG A 301 -32.55 14.99 -64.66
CA ARG A 301 -31.51 15.84 -65.26
C ARG A 301 -30.36 15.96 -64.25
N SER A 302 -29.20 15.44 -64.64
CA SER A 302 -27.86 15.56 -64.06
C SER A 302 -27.68 15.13 -62.60
N GLY A 303 -27.00 14.00 -62.42
CA GLY A 303 -26.38 13.60 -61.15
C GLY A 303 -27.29 12.75 -60.28
N PHE A 304 -27.44 11.48 -60.65
CA PHE A 304 -28.26 10.53 -59.91
C PHE A 304 -27.44 9.78 -58.86
N SER A 305 -27.93 9.75 -57.61
CA SER A 305 -27.37 8.91 -56.54
C SER A 305 -28.42 7.98 -55.98
N ILE A 306 -28.07 6.69 -55.84
CA ILE A 306 -28.91 5.69 -55.16
C ILE A 306 -28.47 5.66 -53.70
N ARG A 307 -29.39 5.88 -52.76
CA ARG A 307 -29.12 5.79 -51.33
C ARG A 307 -30.04 4.77 -50.69
N TYR A 308 -29.47 3.76 -50.03
CA TYR A 308 -30.21 2.78 -49.26
C TYR A 308 -29.47 2.49 -47.94
N GLY A 309 -30.04 2.90 -46.81
CA GLY A 309 -29.32 2.87 -45.54
C GLY A 309 -28.03 3.71 -45.57
N GLN A 310 -26.89 3.09 -45.25
CA GLN A 310 -25.56 3.71 -45.32
C GLN A 310 -24.94 3.66 -46.73
N PHE A 311 -25.49 2.84 -47.62
CA PHE A 311 -24.98 2.63 -48.97
C PHE A 311 -25.34 3.81 -49.89
N LEU A 312 -24.34 4.37 -50.57
CA LEU A 312 -24.50 5.49 -51.51
C LEU A 312 -23.74 5.22 -52.81
N ILE A 313 -24.46 5.06 -53.92
CA ILE A 313 -23.88 4.95 -55.27
C ILE A 313 -24.00 6.29 -55.97
N ARG A 314 -22.93 6.76 -56.63
CA ARG A 314 -22.96 7.96 -57.47
C ARG A 314 -22.74 7.59 -58.92
N LEU A 315 -23.71 7.91 -59.78
CA LEU A 315 -23.60 7.67 -61.22
C LEU A 315 -23.03 8.92 -61.90
N GLU A 316 -21.93 8.77 -62.65
CA GLU A 316 -21.32 9.88 -63.40
C GLU A 316 -22.12 10.25 -64.67
N ASN A 317 -22.94 9.32 -65.20
CA ASN A 317 -23.75 9.52 -66.41
C ASN A 317 -25.23 9.15 -66.16
N ASP A 318 -26.15 9.97 -66.67
CA ASP A 318 -27.61 9.89 -66.43
C ASP A 318 -28.34 8.71 -67.11
N SER A 319 -27.64 7.69 -67.63
CA SER A 319 -28.32 6.57 -68.28
C SER A 319 -28.77 5.52 -67.28
N LYS A 320 -30.06 5.16 -67.33
CA LYS A 320 -30.66 4.06 -66.54
C LYS A 320 -29.91 2.74 -66.70
N SER A 321 -29.34 2.50 -67.89
CA SER A 321 -28.49 1.33 -68.16
C SER A 321 -27.22 1.30 -67.30
N ASN A 322 -26.68 2.46 -66.92
CA ASN A 322 -25.47 2.56 -66.11
C ASN A 322 -25.73 2.19 -64.64
N ALA A 323 -26.93 2.51 -64.13
CA ALA A 323 -27.34 2.15 -62.77
C ALA A 323 -27.40 0.63 -62.56
N HIS A 324 -27.96 -0.09 -63.53
CA HIS A 324 -27.97 -1.56 -63.52
C HIS A 324 -26.55 -2.11 -63.63
N GLY A 325 -25.76 -1.65 -64.61
CA GLY A 325 -24.39 -2.13 -64.78
C GLY A 325 -23.51 -1.92 -63.54
N ILE A 326 -23.70 -0.82 -62.80
CA ILE A 326 -22.95 -0.54 -61.57
C ILE A 326 -23.39 -1.42 -60.40
N LEU A 327 -24.70 -1.70 -60.25
CA LEU A 327 -25.19 -2.62 -59.22
C LEU A 327 -24.79 -4.07 -59.49
N ASP A 328 -24.85 -4.49 -60.76
CA ASP A 328 -24.41 -5.83 -61.16
C ASP A 328 -22.89 -5.97 -60.94
N ARG A 329 -22.08 -4.96 -61.30
CA ARG A 329 -20.65 -4.92 -60.97
C ARG A 329 -20.40 -4.96 -59.46
N LEU A 330 -21.16 -4.22 -58.66
CA LEU A 330 -21.04 -4.24 -57.20
C LEU A 330 -21.26 -5.65 -56.63
N LEU A 331 -22.29 -6.35 -57.08
CA LEU A 331 -22.58 -7.71 -56.64
C LEU A 331 -21.51 -8.69 -57.12
N GLU A 332 -21.07 -8.59 -58.37
CA GLU A 332 -20.00 -9.42 -58.91
C GLU A 332 -18.69 -9.22 -58.15
N ILE A 333 -18.32 -7.98 -57.86
CA ILE A 333 -17.13 -7.64 -57.07
C ILE A 333 -17.28 -8.19 -55.64
N LEU A 334 -18.45 -8.11 -55.03
CA LEU A 334 -18.69 -8.68 -53.70
C LEU A 334 -18.53 -10.21 -53.71
N ASP A 335 -19.14 -10.90 -54.68
CA ASP A 335 -19.03 -12.35 -54.84
C ASP A 335 -17.57 -12.77 -55.04
N ARG A 336 -16.85 -12.08 -55.94
CA ARG A 336 -15.43 -12.36 -56.16
C ARG A 336 -14.58 -12.02 -54.93
N ALA A 337 -14.90 -10.95 -54.20
CA ALA A 337 -14.21 -10.61 -52.96
C ALA A 337 -14.38 -11.70 -51.89
N GLN A 338 -15.58 -12.27 -51.76
CA GLN A 338 -15.85 -13.39 -50.85
C GLN A 338 -15.03 -14.64 -51.21
N LEU A 339 -14.81 -14.88 -52.50
CA LEU A 339 -14.00 -16.00 -52.98
C LEU A 339 -12.49 -15.78 -52.77
N VAL A 340 -12.02 -14.53 -52.78
CA VAL A 340 -10.59 -14.21 -52.62
C VAL A 340 -10.17 -14.22 -51.15
N SER A 341 -10.79 -13.39 -50.30
CA SER A 341 -10.46 -13.34 -48.86
C SER A 341 -11.44 -12.50 -48.05
N THR A 342 -11.48 -12.72 -46.74
CA THR A 342 -12.20 -11.86 -45.79
C THR A 342 -11.71 -10.40 -45.81
N SER A 343 -10.43 -10.18 -46.13
CA SER A 343 -9.84 -8.85 -46.32
C SER A 343 -10.37 -8.14 -47.57
N ALA A 344 -10.60 -8.86 -48.67
CA ALA A 344 -11.20 -8.31 -49.88
C ALA A 344 -12.67 -7.88 -49.63
N VAL A 345 -13.43 -8.67 -48.88
CA VAL A 345 -14.80 -8.29 -48.46
C VAL A 345 -14.79 -7.05 -47.57
N SER A 346 -13.80 -6.94 -46.67
CA SER A 346 -13.64 -5.77 -45.81
C SER A 346 -13.30 -4.51 -46.62
N LEU A 347 -12.45 -4.64 -47.63
CA LEU A 347 -12.10 -3.56 -48.54
C LEU A 347 -13.30 -3.14 -49.41
N PHE A 348 -14.04 -4.10 -49.95
CA PHE A 348 -15.32 -3.85 -50.64
C PHE A 348 -16.28 -3.07 -49.73
N THR A 349 -16.47 -3.53 -48.50
CA THR A 349 -17.34 -2.87 -47.52
C THR A 349 -16.89 -1.43 -47.27
N HIS A 350 -15.58 -1.20 -47.12
CA HIS A 350 -15.07 0.15 -46.93
C HIS A 350 -15.28 1.04 -48.15
N MET A 351 -14.92 0.56 -49.34
CA MET A 351 -14.93 1.37 -50.57
C MET A 351 -16.33 1.59 -51.14
N CYS A 352 -17.23 0.63 -51.00
CA CYS A 352 -18.53 0.65 -51.63
C CYS A 352 -19.71 0.85 -50.67
N VAL A 353 -19.58 0.43 -49.40
CA VAL A 353 -20.67 0.54 -48.41
C VAL A 353 -20.51 1.77 -47.54
N ARG A 354 -19.30 2.00 -47.02
CA ARG A 354 -19.01 3.15 -46.15
C ARG A 354 -18.67 4.43 -46.91
N ASN A 355 -18.22 4.29 -48.14
CA ASN A 355 -17.89 5.41 -49.03
C ASN A 355 -18.82 5.43 -50.24
N THR A 356 -18.76 6.51 -51.00
CA THR A 356 -19.54 6.63 -52.23
C THR A 356 -18.98 5.65 -53.27
N ALA A 357 -19.77 4.66 -53.66
CA ALA A 357 -19.40 3.73 -54.72
C ALA A 357 -19.47 4.45 -56.07
N ASP A 358 -18.32 4.83 -56.61
CA ASP A 358 -18.14 5.38 -57.95
C ASP A 358 -17.38 4.38 -58.86
N ASP A 359 -17.34 4.66 -60.16
CA ASP A 359 -16.71 3.77 -61.14
C ASP A 359 -15.22 3.52 -60.85
N LYS A 360 -14.53 4.52 -60.26
CA LYS A 360 -13.12 4.39 -59.87
C LYS A 360 -12.95 3.45 -58.69
N ALA A 361 -13.84 3.50 -57.70
CA ALA A 361 -13.83 2.58 -56.57
C ALA A 361 -14.03 1.13 -57.03
N LEU A 362 -14.96 0.92 -57.97
CA LEU A 362 -15.23 -0.41 -58.54
C LEU A 362 -14.06 -0.93 -59.37
N GLN A 363 -13.50 -0.13 -60.27
CA GLN A 363 -12.31 -0.51 -61.05
C GLN A 363 -11.12 -0.85 -60.15
N THR A 364 -10.94 -0.11 -59.05
CA THR A 364 -9.86 -0.37 -58.08
C THR A 364 -10.06 -1.72 -57.38
N LEU A 365 -11.30 -2.04 -56.99
CA LEU A 365 -11.63 -3.32 -56.36
C LEU A 365 -11.50 -4.48 -57.33
N GLU A 366 -11.94 -4.32 -58.58
CA GLU A 366 -11.79 -5.35 -59.63
C GLU A 366 -10.32 -5.68 -59.86
N LEU A 367 -9.47 -4.66 -60.01
CA LEU A 367 -8.03 -4.85 -60.21
C LEU A 367 -7.39 -5.60 -59.02
N LEU A 368 -7.79 -5.26 -57.79
CA LEU A 368 -7.28 -5.90 -56.58
C LEU A 368 -7.75 -7.35 -56.43
N ILE A 369 -9.02 -7.61 -56.74
CA ILE A 369 -9.60 -8.96 -56.71
C ILE A 369 -8.97 -9.84 -57.80
N GLU A 370 -8.69 -9.29 -58.99
CA GLU A 370 -8.03 -9.98 -60.09
C GLU A 370 -6.60 -10.38 -59.78
N THR A 371 -5.88 -9.56 -59.01
CA THR A 371 -4.51 -9.90 -58.61
C THR A 371 -4.42 -11.08 -57.63
N GLY A 372 -5.54 -11.57 -57.08
CA GLY A 372 -5.64 -12.84 -56.35
C GLY A 372 -4.88 -12.92 -55.02
N ASN A 373 -3.97 -12.00 -54.75
CA ASN A 373 -3.17 -11.95 -53.53
C ASN A 373 -2.72 -10.50 -53.24
N PRO A 374 -3.31 -9.81 -52.25
CA PRO A 374 -2.95 -8.42 -51.93
C PRO A 374 -1.48 -8.28 -51.48
N SER A 375 -0.79 -9.38 -51.18
CA SER A 375 0.62 -9.43 -50.78
C SER A 375 1.62 -9.36 -51.93
N ASP A 376 1.22 -9.65 -53.18
CA ASP A 376 2.11 -9.71 -54.36
C ASP A 376 2.22 -8.39 -55.15
N LEU A 377 1.70 -7.29 -54.60
CA LEU A 377 1.65 -5.96 -55.25
C LEU A 377 3.01 -5.24 -55.39
N SER A 378 4.11 -5.83 -54.95
CA SER A 378 5.44 -5.19 -54.94
C SER A 378 6.20 -5.27 -56.28
N GLY A 379 5.77 -6.11 -57.23
CA GLY A 379 6.51 -6.41 -58.46
C GLY A 379 6.03 -5.77 -59.76
N LEU A 380 4.88 -5.07 -59.78
CA LEU A 380 4.27 -4.60 -61.03
C LEU A 380 4.51 -3.09 -61.30
N PRO A 381 5.06 -2.71 -62.48
CA PRO A 381 5.26 -1.30 -62.87
C PRO A 381 3.97 -0.46 -62.93
N SER A 382 2.80 -1.10 -63.06
CA SER A 382 1.49 -0.44 -63.04
C SER A 382 1.04 0.00 -61.63
N CYS A 383 1.63 -0.56 -60.57
CA CYS A 383 1.31 -0.20 -59.19
C CYS A 383 1.85 1.17 -58.78
N GLN A 384 2.79 1.76 -59.53
CA GLN A 384 3.32 3.09 -59.19
C GLN A 384 2.31 4.21 -59.44
N SER A 385 1.47 4.07 -60.46
CA SER A 385 0.32 4.96 -60.70
C SER A 385 -0.73 4.84 -59.59
N LEU A 386 -1.06 3.60 -59.19
CA LEU A 386 -2.03 3.32 -58.14
C LEU A 386 -1.51 3.80 -56.77
N GLN A 387 -0.24 3.53 -56.47
CA GLN A 387 0.45 4.08 -55.31
C GLN A 387 0.45 5.61 -55.36
N ASN A 388 0.79 6.26 -56.46
CA ASN A 388 0.78 7.72 -56.56
C ASN A 388 -0.63 8.33 -56.41
N THR A 389 -1.67 7.58 -56.78
CA THR A 389 -3.06 8.04 -56.66
C THR A 389 -3.62 7.82 -55.25
N LEU A 390 -3.35 6.66 -54.66
CA LEU A 390 -3.82 6.29 -53.33
C LEU A 390 -2.92 6.82 -52.21
N SER A 391 -1.65 7.14 -52.51
CA SER A 391 -0.63 7.58 -51.56
C SER A 391 -1.11 8.71 -50.68
N SER A 392 -1.55 9.80 -51.28
CA SER A 392 -2.03 10.98 -50.56
C SER A 392 -3.21 10.64 -49.64
N ARG A 393 -4.16 9.82 -50.13
CA ARG A 393 -5.33 9.40 -49.35
C ARG A 393 -4.96 8.46 -48.21
N VAL A 394 -4.09 7.48 -48.47
CA VAL A 394 -3.62 6.51 -47.47
C VAL A 394 -2.80 7.24 -46.40
N VAL A 395 -1.86 8.10 -46.78
CA VAL A 395 -1.06 8.89 -45.84
C VAL A 395 -1.94 9.80 -45.00
N ASN A 396 -2.90 10.52 -45.60
CA ASN A 396 -3.83 11.37 -44.84
C ASN A 396 -4.68 10.53 -43.88
N THR A 397 -5.18 9.37 -44.32
CA THR A 397 -5.97 8.47 -43.46
C THR A 397 -5.14 7.92 -42.31
N ILE A 398 -3.88 7.52 -42.57
CA ILE A 398 -2.95 7.04 -41.54
C ILE A 398 -2.65 8.16 -40.54
N GLN A 399 -2.36 9.37 -41.01
CA GLN A 399 -2.10 10.54 -40.16
C GLN A 399 -3.30 10.88 -39.29
N GLU A 400 -4.49 10.98 -39.89
CA GLU A 400 -5.73 11.23 -39.14
C GLU A 400 -6.04 10.12 -38.13
N THR A 401 -5.80 8.86 -38.49
CA THR A 401 -6.04 7.71 -37.61
C THR A 401 -5.05 7.70 -36.46
N MET A 402 -3.76 7.92 -36.74
CA MET A 402 -2.70 8.04 -35.73
C MET A 402 -3.05 9.16 -34.75
N LEU A 403 -3.37 10.35 -35.25
CA LEU A 403 -3.72 11.50 -34.42
C LEU A 403 -4.94 11.21 -33.53
N LYS A 404 -6.03 10.65 -34.10
CA LYS A 404 -7.22 10.26 -33.31
C LYS A 404 -6.91 9.22 -32.23
N MET A 405 -6.01 8.28 -32.50
CA MET A 405 -5.59 7.27 -31.52
C MET A 405 -4.72 7.87 -30.43
N GLN A 406 -3.81 8.79 -30.78
CA GLN A 406 -2.97 9.54 -29.85
C GLN A 406 -3.79 10.46 -28.96
N ASP A 407 -4.71 11.25 -29.52
CA ASP A 407 -5.62 12.12 -28.78
C ASP A 407 -6.42 11.31 -27.75
N LYS A 408 -7.01 10.20 -28.18
CA LYS A 408 -7.76 9.30 -27.29
C LYS A 408 -6.89 8.69 -26.19
N PHE A 409 -5.65 8.33 -26.50
CA PHE A 409 -4.70 7.81 -25.52
C PHE A 409 -4.33 8.87 -24.49
N CYS A 410 -3.98 10.08 -24.94
CA CYS A 410 -3.68 11.23 -24.10
C CYS A 410 -4.86 11.59 -23.19
N GLU A 411 -6.09 11.66 -23.73
CA GLU A 411 -7.31 11.92 -22.96
C GLU A 411 -7.53 10.89 -21.84
N GLN A 412 -7.20 9.62 -22.08
CA GLN A 412 -7.32 8.57 -21.07
C GLN A 412 -6.31 8.73 -19.94
N LEU A 413 -5.03 8.96 -20.26
CA LEU A 413 -3.99 9.17 -19.25
C LEU A 413 -4.25 10.44 -18.44
N GLN A 414 -4.55 11.56 -19.10
CA GLN A 414 -4.91 12.83 -18.44
C GLN A 414 -6.17 12.71 -17.58
N GLY A 415 -7.05 11.75 -17.88
CA GLY A 415 -8.23 11.43 -17.09
C GLY A 415 -7.95 10.53 -15.86
N GLY A 416 -6.70 10.09 -15.66
CA GLY A 416 -6.30 9.16 -14.60
C GLY A 416 -6.69 7.69 -14.88
N TRP A 417 -6.99 7.36 -16.14
CA TRP A 417 -7.35 6.01 -16.56
C TRP A 417 -6.14 5.24 -17.08
N SER A 418 -6.17 3.91 -16.96
CA SER A 418 -5.14 3.07 -17.59
C SER A 418 -5.17 3.27 -19.10
N GLY A 419 -4.02 3.66 -19.65
CA GLY A 419 -3.81 3.76 -21.09
C GLY A 419 -3.65 2.42 -21.79
N ASP A 420 -3.64 1.28 -21.08
CA ASP A 420 -3.29 -0.04 -21.64
C ASP A 420 -4.10 -0.39 -22.91
N GLY A 421 -5.42 -0.23 -22.85
CA GLY A 421 -6.29 -0.60 -23.97
C GLY A 421 -6.11 0.27 -25.23
N SER A 422 -5.93 1.58 -25.08
CA SER A 422 -5.75 2.50 -26.21
C SER A 422 -4.29 2.57 -26.67
N GLY A 423 -3.35 2.56 -25.73
CA GLY A 423 -1.91 2.59 -25.95
C GLY A 423 -1.39 1.31 -26.60
N THR A 424 -1.90 0.13 -26.21
CA THR A 424 -1.56 -1.13 -26.90
C THR A 424 -2.07 -1.13 -28.33
N LYS A 425 -3.27 -0.61 -28.60
CA LYS A 425 -3.79 -0.46 -29.97
C LYS A 425 -2.95 0.52 -30.79
N LEU A 426 -2.58 1.65 -30.19
CA LEU A 426 -1.72 2.66 -30.80
C LEU A 426 -0.35 2.07 -31.13
N HIS A 427 0.24 1.32 -30.21
CA HIS A 427 1.51 0.62 -30.41
C HIS A 427 1.44 -0.37 -31.58
N VAL A 428 0.43 -1.25 -31.61
CA VAL A 428 0.22 -2.22 -32.71
C VAL A 428 0.05 -1.50 -34.05
N PHE A 429 -0.67 -0.38 -34.08
CA PHE A 429 -0.83 0.43 -35.28
C PHE A 429 0.51 1.02 -35.74
N GLY A 430 1.29 1.62 -34.83
CA GLY A 430 2.62 2.14 -35.15
C GLY A 430 3.62 1.06 -35.59
N GLN A 431 3.58 -0.12 -34.97
CA GLN A 431 4.39 -1.27 -35.39
C GLN A 431 4.01 -1.74 -36.80
N SER A 432 2.72 -1.78 -37.11
CA SER A 432 2.24 -2.11 -38.46
C SER A 432 2.74 -1.10 -39.51
N LEU A 433 2.87 0.18 -39.13
CA LEU A 433 3.46 1.21 -40.00
C LEU A 433 4.98 1.04 -40.17
N LEU A 434 5.68 0.60 -39.12
CA LEU A 434 7.10 0.26 -39.20
C LEU A 434 7.34 -0.93 -40.13
N ASP A 435 6.52 -1.97 -40.02
CA ASP A 435 6.64 -3.19 -40.82
C ASP A 435 6.25 -2.93 -42.30
N ALA A 436 5.37 -1.95 -42.55
CA ALA A 436 4.97 -1.50 -43.88
C ALA A 436 6.02 -0.56 -44.52
N SER A 437 7.16 -1.11 -44.92
CA SER A 437 8.30 -0.37 -45.49
C SER A 437 7.95 0.55 -46.67
N TRP A 438 6.93 0.21 -47.47
CA TRP A 438 6.46 1.04 -48.59
C TRP A 438 5.75 2.33 -48.13
N VAL A 439 5.16 2.34 -46.94
CA VAL A 439 4.44 3.49 -46.36
C VAL A 439 5.43 4.49 -45.77
N GLN A 440 6.52 4.00 -45.16
CA GLN A 440 7.43 4.84 -44.37
C GLN A 440 7.92 6.10 -45.11
N PRO A 441 8.41 6.05 -46.36
CA PRO A 441 8.91 7.24 -47.07
C PRO A 441 7.83 8.30 -47.31
N MET A 442 6.56 7.91 -47.21
CA MET A 442 5.40 8.75 -47.51
C MET A 442 4.83 9.43 -46.26
N LEU A 443 5.26 8.99 -45.07
CA LEU A 443 4.81 9.57 -43.80
C LEU A 443 5.46 10.95 -43.57
N SER A 444 4.74 11.80 -42.83
CA SER A 444 5.25 13.11 -42.42
C SER A 444 6.51 12.96 -41.57
N GLU A 445 7.38 13.98 -41.59
CA GLU A 445 8.61 13.98 -40.78
C GLU A 445 8.31 13.76 -39.29
N GLY A 446 7.21 14.34 -38.77
CA GLY A 446 6.79 14.13 -37.38
C GLY A 446 6.49 12.67 -37.04
N ILE A 447 5.71 11.97 -37.89
CA ILE A 447 5.42 10.55 -37.68
C ILE A 447 6.68 9.70 -37.88
N ARG A 448 7.52 10.00 -38.87
CA ARG A 448 8.78 9.29 -39.07
C ARG A 448 9.72 9.44 -37.87
N SER A 449 9.87 10.64 -37.35
CA SER A 449 10.67 10.91 -36.14
C SER A 449 10.10 10.17 -34.93
N LEU A 450 8.77 10.13 -34.77
CA LEU A 450 8.12 9.39 -33.70
C LEU A 450 8.35 7.87 -33.82
N LEU A 451 8.12 7.31 -35.01
CA LEU A 451 8.32 5.88 -35.28
C LEU A 451 9.80 5.47 -35.16
N SER A 452 10.76 6.37 -35.41
CA SER A 452 12.19 6.09 -35.20
C SER A 452 12.56 5.84 -33.74
N ARG A 453 11.73 6.31 -32.80
CA ARG A 453 11.88 6.15 -31.34
C ARG A 453 10.81 5.24 -30.75
N TRP A 454 10.10 4.47 -31.59
CA TRP A 454 8.99 3.64 -31.16
C TRP A 454 9.46 2.56 -30.18
N PRO A 455 8.82 2.42 -29.01
CA PRO A 455 9.22 1.41 -28.02
C PRO A 455 8.94 -0.01 -28.53
N GLN A 456 9.68 -1.00 -28.02
CA GLN A 456 9.41 -2.41 -28.33
C GLN A 456 8.09 -2.87 -27.66
N ALA A 457 7.45 -3.91 -28.20
CA ALA A 457 6.20 -4.44 -27.63
C ALA A 457 6.34 -4.87 -26.16
N GLU A 458 7.50 -5.45 -25.81
CA GLU A 458 7.84 -5.82 -24.43
C GLU A 458 7.90 -4.61 -23.50
N ASP A 459 8.31 -3.45 -24.02
CA ASP A 459 8.49 -2.21 -23.28
C ASP A 459 7.14 -1.61 -22.93
N VAL A 460 6.23 -1.61 -23.91
CA VAL A 460 4.86 -1.14 -23.74
C VAL A 460 4.10 -2.03 -22.75
N SER A 461 4.25 -3.35 -22.84
CA SER A 461 3.67 -4.27 -21.86
C SER A 461 4.24 -4.06 -20.45
N ALA A 462 5.56 -3.91 -20.33
CA ALA A 462 6.24 -3.60 -19.07
C ALA A 462 5.78 -2.25 -18.49
N LEU A 463 5.61 -1.24 -19.35
CA LEU A 463 5.18 0.11 -18.98
C LEU A 463 3.74 0.14 -18.43
N PHE A 464 2.79 -0.55 -19.07
CA PHE A 464 1.41 -0.63 -18.54
C PHE A 464 1.30 -1.50 -17.29
N SER A 465 2.13 -2.54 -17.18
CA SER A 465 2.26 -3.32 -15.95
C SER A 465 2.88 -2.50 -14.82
N LEU A 466 3.86 -1.64 -15.11
CA LEU A 466 4.44 -0.68 -14.17
C LEU A 466 3.39 0.34 -13.72
N TRP A 467 2.65 0.92 -14.65
CA TRP A 467 1.57 1.87 -14.37
C TRP A 467 0.53 1.26 -13.42
N SER A 468 0.07 0.05 -13.72
CA SER A 468 -0.90 -0.69 -12.89
C SER A 468 -0.34 -0.98 -11.49
N GLY A 469 0.95 -1.36 -11.41
CA GLY A 469 1.65 -1.57 -10.15
C GLY A 469 1.76 -0.29 -9.31
N ALA A 470 2.09 0.84 -9.94
CA ALA A 470 2.17 2.15 -9.28
C ALA A 470 0.78 2.57 -8.75
N GLN A 471 -0.28 2.41 -9.54
CA GLN A 471 -1.65 2.72 -9.12
C GLN A 471 -2.11 1.88 -7.92
N GLY A 472 -1.69 0.60 -7.83
CA GLY A 472 -2.00 -0.27 -6.69
C GLY A 472 -1.33 0.16 -5.38
N THR A 473 -0.30 1.02 -5.42
CA THR A 473 0.35 1.51 -4.21
C THR A 473 -0.47 2.65 -3.59
N SER A 474 -1.05 2.41 -2.41
CA SER A 474 -1.92 3.33 -1.66
C SER A 474 -1.23 4.63 -1.18
N LEU A 475 0.04 4.85 -1.50
CA LEU A 475 0.81 6.00 -1.05
C LEU A 475 0.41 7.24 -1.86
N LYS A 476 0.19 8.39 -1.22
CA LYS A 476 -0.03 9.67 -1.94
C LYS A 476 1.09 9.99 -2.94
N ALA A 477 2.31 9.54 -2.66
CA ALA A 477 3.46 9.66 -3.54
C ALA A 477 3.35 8.82 -4.83
N SER A 478 2.35 7.95 -4.97
CA SER A 478 2.09 7.26 -6.23
C SER A 478 1.58 8.21 -7.32
N SER A 479 0.98 9.35 -6.98
CA SER A 479 0.47 10.29 -7.99
C SER A 479 1.59 10.90 -8.83
N GLU A 480 2.69 11.35 -8.21
CA GLU A 480 3.83 11.95 -8.92
C GLU A 480 4.56 10.91 -9.80
N LEU A 481 4.65 9.64 -9.37
CA LEU A 481 5.22 8.58 -10.20
C LEU A 481 4.31 8.26 -11.39
N ILE A 482 3.00 8.23 -11.17
CA ILE A 482 2.01 8.04 -12.24
C ILE A 482 2.11 9.18 -13.26
N GLU A 483 2.19 10.44 -12.82
CA GLU A 483 2.38 11.59 -13.71
C GLU A 483 3.66 11.48 -14.54
N MET A 484 4.77 11.00 -13.95
CA MET A 484 6.00 10.72 -14.70
C MET A 484 5.85 9.58 -15.70
N ILE A 485 5.16 8.51 -15.34
CA ILE A 485 4.87 7.40 -16.26
C ILE A 485 3.97 7.88 -17.40
N ASP A 486 2.95 8.69 -17.11
CA ASP A 486 2.02 9.24 -18.10
C ASP A 486 2.75 10.19 -19.06
N ALA A 487 3.60 11.08 -18.55
CA ALA A 487 4.43 11.94 -19.37
C ALA A 487 5.36 11.13 -20.29
N TYR A 488 5.98 10.07 -19.75
CA TYR A 488 6.81 9.15 -20.53
C TYR A 488 6.02 8.44 -21.64
N CYS A 489 4.84 7.90 -21.31
CA CYS A 489 3.90 7.27 -22.24
C CYS A 489 3.50 8.22 -23.37
N ILE A 490 3.11 9.45 -23.04
CA ILE A 490 2.68 10.48 -24.00
C ILE A 490 3.85 10.84 -24.92
N SER A 491 5.05 11.04 -24.39
CA SER A 491 6.23 11.36 -25.20
C SER A 491 6.61 10.24 -26.15
N CYS A 492 6.55 8.98 -25.70
CA CYS A 492 6.99 7.83 -26.51
C CYS A 492 5.95 7.39 -27.55
N LEU A 493 4.65 7.44 -27.24
CA LEU A 493 3.59 6.92 -28.11
C LEU A 493 2.80 8.02 -28.84
N ALA A 494 2.61 9.18 -28.22
CA ALA A 494 1.91 10.30 -28.84
C ALA A 494 2.87 11.30 -29.53
N GLY A 495 4.16 11.29 -29.18
CA GLY A 495 5.11 12.28 -29.68
C GLY A 495 4.81 13.70 -29.17
N CYS A 496 3.99 13.81 -28.12
CA CYS A 496 3.68 15.06 -27.46
C CYS A 496 4.62 15.23 -26.26
N ASP A 497 5.13 16.44 -26.07
CA ASP A 497 5.97 16.86 -24.93
C ASP A 497 7.35 16.18 -24.86
N SER A 498 8.38 17.00 -24.59
CA SER A 498 9.70 16.48 -24.25
C SER A 498 9.71 16.07 -22.79
N VAL A 499 9.87 14.77 -22.53
CA VAL A 499 10.12 14.28 -21.18
C VAL A 499 11.54 14.66 -20.76
N SER A 500 11.70 15.08 -19.50
CA SER A 500 13.01 15.38 -18.97
C SER A 500 13.91 14.15 -19.08
N GLU A 501 15.20 14.35 -19.36
CA GLU A 501 16.16 13.24 -19.46
C GLU A 501 16.19 12.42 -18.16
N GLU A 502 16.00 13.07 -17.01
CA GLU A 502 15.92 12.41 -15.70
C GLU A 502 14.70 11.49 -15.59
N THR A 503 13.50 11.98 -15.91
CA THR A 503 12.28 11.17 -15.92
C THR A 503 12.41 9.99 -16.87
N GLY A 504 12.91 10.21 -18.08
CA GLY A 504 13.13 9.15 -19.07
C GLY A 504 14.00 8.02 -18.52
N ASN A 505 15.14 8.37 -17.93
CA ASN A 505 16.06 7.39 -17.35
C ASN A 505 15.48 6.64 -16.13
N ILE A 506 14.64 7.27 -15.30
CA ILE A 506 13.97 6.58 -14.18
C ILE A 506 13.01 5.53 -14.73
N ILE A 507 12.14 5.93 -15.67
CA ILE A 507 11.15 5.05 -16.26
C ILE A 507 11.83 3.91 -17.03
N ASP A 508 12.90 4.17 -17.77
CA ASP A 508 13.71 3.14 -18.43
C ASP A 508 14.29 2.12 -17.43
N GLY A 509 14.79 2.60 -16.29
CA GLY A 509 15.27 1.74 -15.20
C GLY A 509 14.17 0.83 -14.65
N LEU A 510 12.95 1.37 -14.50
CA LEU A 510 11.79 0.60 -14.06
C LEU A 510 11.29 -0.37 -15.14
N ILE A 511 11.16 0.04 -16.40
CA ILE A 511 10.79 -0.83 -17.53
C ILE A 511 11.74 -2.03 -17.60
N ASN A 512 13.04 -1.81 -17.50
CA ASN A 512 14.04 -2.89 -17.51
C ASN A 512 13.81 -3.92 -16.40
N LEU A 513 13.34 -3.49 -15.23
CA LEU A 513 12.97 -4.40 -14.13
C LEU A 513 11.66 -5.15 -14.40
N TRP A 514 10.72 -4.54 -15.12
CA TRP A 514 9.42 -5.14 -15.45
C TRP A 514 9.46 -6.09 -16.65
N ARG A 515 10.38 -5.90 -17.61
CA ARG A 515 10.59 -6.82 -18.74
C ARG A 515 10.97 -8.23 -18.27
N ARG A 516 11.65 -8.34 -17.14
CA ARG A 516 12.16 -9.62 -16.64
C ARG A 516 11.06 -10.45 -15.96
N PRO A 517 11.19 -11.80 -15.97
CA PRO A 517 10.24 -12.71 -15.33
C PRO A 517 9.91 -12.27 -13.90
N PRO A 518 8.66 -12.48 -13.46
CA PRO A 518 8.09 -11.77 -12.34
C PRO A 518 8.85 -12.07 -11.04
N ASP A 519 9.54 -11.05 -10.53
CA ASP A 519 9.82 -10.94 -9.12
C ASP A 519 9.04 -9.76 -8.53
N SER A 520 7.91 -10.10 -7.92
CA SER A 520 7.04 -9.13 -7.25
C SER A 520 7.79 -8.37 -6.15
N LYS A 521 8.76 -8.97 -5.47
CA LYS A 521 9.49 -8.32 -4.37
C LYS A 521 10.39 -7.19 -4.88
N ARG A 522 11.18 -7.44 -5.93
CA ARG A 522 12.00 -6.40 -6.57
C ARG A 522 11.12 -5.28 -7.15
N ARG A 523 9.98 -5.61 -7.77
CA ARG A 523 9.04 -4.60 -8.26
C ARG A 523 8.49 -3.71 -7.13
N THR A 524 8.06 -4.31 -6.02
CA THR A 524 7.59 -3.54 -4.85
C THR A 524 8.70 -2.69 -4.24
N ALA A 525 9.93 -3.21 -4.15
CA ALA A 525 11.08 -2.42 -3.69
C ALA A 525 11.40 -1.26 -4.64
N ALA A 526 11.38 -1.49 -5.95
CA ALA A 526 11.61 -0.45 -6.95
C ALA A 526 10.56 0.67 -6.90
N LEU A 527 9.28 0.33 -6.76
CA LEU A 527 8.21 1.33 -6.55
C LEU A 527 8.43 2.10 -5.24
N ALA A 528 8.79 1.42 -4.15
CA ALA A 528 9.05 2.07 -2.87
C ALA A 528 10.22 3.08 -2.95
N ILE A 529 11.25 2.81 -3.76
CA ILE A 529 12.37 3.74 -3.98
C ILE A 529 11.96 4.84 -4.96
N ALA A 530 11.30 4.52 -6.07
CA ALA A 530 10.91 5.48 -7.11
C ALA A 530 9.84 6.48 -6.68
N THR A 531 8.98 6.12 -5.72
CA THR A 531 7.99 7.04 -5.11
C THR A 531 8.61 8.07 -4.17
N ARG A 532 9.93 8.07 -4.00
CA ARG A 532 10.66 9.04 -3.18
C ARG A 532 11.36 10.07 -4.06
N PHE A 533 10.59 11.00 -4.62
CA PHE A 533 11.10 12.01 -5.57
C PHE A 533 12.13 12.97 -4.98
N THR A 534 12.25 13.00 -3.65
CA THR A 534 13.28 13.79 -2.98
C THR A 534 14.67 13.15 -3.14
N ILE A 535 14.76 11.84 -3.41
CA ILE A 535 16.03 11.14 -3.65
C ILE A 535 16.67 11.67 -4.93
N PRO A 536 17.94 12.13 -4.89
CA PRO A 536 18.67 12.55 -6.07
C PRO A 536 18.70 11.47 -7.15
N PHE A 537 18.36 11.86 -8.38
CA PHE A 537 18.27 10.97 -9.54
C PHE A 537 19.49 10.03 -9.73
N PRO A 538 20.76 10.48 -9.57
CA PRO A 538 21.91 9.59 -9.71
C PRO A 538 21.98 8.46 -8.66
N ILE A 539 21.39 8.66 -7.48
CA ILE A 539 21.29 7.63 -6.43
C ILE A 539 20.18 6.65 -6.79
N LEU A 540 18.99 7.18 -7.13
CA LEU A 540 17.83 6.39 -7.53
C LEU A 540 18.16 5.42 -8.68
N ARG A 541 18.78 5.92 -9.75
CA ARG A 541 19.16 5.10 -10.91
C ARG A 541 20.10 3.96 -10.54
N ARG A 542 21.14 4.22 -9.74
CA ARG A 542 22.09 3.17 -9.31
C ARG A 542 21.43 2.14 -8.39
N CYS A 543 20.56 2.58 -7.48
CA CYS A 543 19.79 1.67 -6.62
C CYS A 543 18.87 0.75 -7.43
N LEU A 544 18.18 1.26 -8.45
CA LEU A 544 17.30 0.46 -9.32
C LEU A 544 18.09 -0.61 -10.10
N VAL A 545 19.28 -0.26 -10.60
CA VAL A 545 20.17 -1.21 -11.29
C VAL A 545 20.68 -2.30 -10.35
N GLU A 546 21.20 -1.90 -9.18
CA GLU A 546 21.77 -2.84 -8.20
C GLU A 546 20.72 -3.76 -7.58
N LEU A 547 19.44 -3.33 -7.49
CA LEU A 547 18.34 -4.13 -6.96
C LEU A 547 18.20 -5.49 -7.65
N TYR A 548 18.60 -5.58 -8.92
CA TYR A 548 18.60 -6.83 -9.69
C TYR A 548 19.49 -7.90 -9.06
N ASP A 549 20.70 -7.53 -8.65
CA ASP A 549 21.73 -8.46 -8.15
C ASP A 549 21.63 -8.73 -6.65
N MET A 550 20.70 -8.08 -5.94
CA MET A 550 20.53 -8.24 -4.50
C MET A 550 19.76 -9.51 -4.14
N SER A 551 20.04 -10.05 -2.96
CA SER A 551 19.27 -11.19 -2.43
C SER A 551 17.81 -10.82 -2.13
N ASP A 552 16.88 -11.75 -2.32
CA ASP A 552 15.45 -11.53 -2.05
C ASP A 552 15.16 -11.07 -0.62
N LYS A 553 15.94 -11.55 0.35
CA LYS A 553 15.86 -11.11 1.75
C LYS A 553 16.19 -9.62 1.86
N PHE A 554 17.29 -9.19 1.23
CA PHE A 554 17.68 -7.78 1.24
C PHE A 554 16.64 -6.90 0.54
N VAL A 555 16.16 -7.31 -0.64
CA VAL A 555 15.12 -6.61 -1.41
C VAL A 555 13.85 -6.41 -0.57
N HIS A 556 13.41 -7.46 0.13
CA HIS A 556 12.23 -7.39 0.99
C HIS A 556 12.40 -6.40 2.15
N GLU A 557 13.52 -6.46 2.86
CA GLU A 557 13.82 -5.55 3.97
C GLU A 557 13.93 -4.10 3.49
N VAL A 558 14.63 -3.84 2.38
CA VAL A 558 14.74 -2.51 1.78
C VAL A 558 13.36 -1.96 1.40
N SER A 559 12.48 -2.78 0.80
CA SER A 559 11.12 -2.36 0.46
C SER A 559 10.33 -1.90 1.69
N LEU A 560 10.40 -2.66 2.79
CA LEU A 560 9.71 -2.32 4.05
C LEU A 560 10.28 -1.08 4.74
N ILE A 561 11.58 -0.86 4.58
CA ILE A 561 12.29 0.26 5.19
C ILE A 561 12.05 1.54 4.39
N VAL A 562 12.33 1.55 3.09
CA VAL A 562 12.25 2.76 2.24
C VAL A 562 10.81 3.25 2.09
N SER A 563 9.82 2.36 2.19
CA SER A 563 8.40 2.76 2.22
C SER A 563 8.00 3.56 3.47
N LYS A 564 8.78 3.51 4.56
CA LYS A 564 8.51 4.22 5.83
C LYS A 564 9.45 5.42 5.94
N ASP A 565 8.92 6.65 5.83
CA ASP A 565 9.74 7.87 5.93
C ASP A 565 9.96 8.30 7.39
N THR A 566 10.73 7.52 8.14
CA THR A 566 10.86 7.76 9.58
C THR A 566 12.29 7.63 10.04
N ASP A 567 12.62 8.27 11.16
CA ASP A 567 13.92 8.12 11.82
C ASP A 567 14.24 6.63 12.08
N MET A 568 13.24 5.83 12.46
CA MET A 568 13.39 4.38 12.67
C MET A 568 13.72 3.64 11.36
N ALA A 569 13.18 4.07 10.23
CA ALA A 569 13.55 3.51 8.94
C ALA A 569 15.02 3.79 8.61
N CYS A 570 15.51 5.02 8.86
CA CYS A 570 16.93 5.35 8.71
C CYS A 570 17.82 4.45 9.58
N VAL A 571 17.45 4.24 10.85
CA VAL A 571 18.19 3.33 11.74
C VAL A 571 18.16 1.89 11.22
N ASN A 572 16.99 1.38 10.87
CA ASN A 572 16.87 0.00 10.40
C ASN A 572 17.62 -0.20 9.08
N PHE A 573 17.68 0.82 8.23
CA PHE A 573 18.46 0.76 7.01
C PHE A 573 19.96 0.69 7.29
N ALA A 574 20.46 1.53 8.22
CA ALA A 574 21.84 1.45 8.69
C ALA A 574 22.16 0.07 9.29
N ARG A 575 21.28 -0.49 10.12
CA ARG A 575 21.47 -1.83 10.68
C ARG A 575 21.50 -2.90 9.59
N LEU A 576 20.62 -2.83 8.60
CA LEU A 576 20.58 -3.76 7.47
C LEU A 576 21.91 -3.74 6.71
N LEU A 577 22.40 -2.55 6.35
CA LEU A 577 23.66 -2.38 5.61
C LEU A 577 24.88 -2.85 6.42
N ALA A 578 24.92 -2.57 7.72
CA ALA A 578 25.99 -3.03 8.60
C ALA A 578 25.98 -4.56 8.81
N SER A 579 24.81 -5.20 8.83
CA SER A 579 24.65 -6.62 9.15
C SER A 579 25.05 -7.57 8.01
N GLN A 580 24.88 -7.17 6.76
CA GLN A 580 24.92 -8.06 5.60
C GLN A 580 26.34 -8.38 5.07
N ARG A 581 27.41 -8.01 5.80
CA ARG A 581 28.81 -7.99 5.29
C ARG A 581 28.98 -7.22 3.97
N LEU A 582 27.95 -6.50 3.54
CA LEU A 582 27.95 -5.72 2.32
C LEU A 582 28.91 -4.51 2.45
N ALA A 583 29.27 -4.10 3.68
CA ALA A 583 30.21 -3.01 3.99
C ALA A 583 31.49 -3.01 3.13
N ASN A 584 31.95 -4.19 2.70
CA ASN A 584 33.19 -4.37 1.96
C ASN A 584 33.00 -4.62 0.45
N THR A 585 31.77 -4.61 -0.07
CA THR A 585 31.53 -4.78 -1.50
C THR A 585 31.39 -3.43 -2.19
N ALA A 586 31.99 -3.27 -3.37
CA ALA A 586 31.82 -2.06 -4.19
C ALA A 586 30.34 -1.75 -4.50
N ARG A 587 29.48 -2.78 -4.43
CA ARG A 587 28.03 -2.72 -4.64
C ARG A 587 27.26 -1.96 -3.54
N ILE A 588 27.88 -1.62 -2.41
CA ILE A 588 27.24 -0.78 -1.39
C ILE A 588 27.11 0.69 -1.81
N GLY A 589 27.89 1.17 -2.78
CA GLY A 589 28.00 2.60 -3.08
C GLY A 589 26.65 3.31 -3.13
N CYS A 590 25.70 2.83 -3.94
CA CYS A 590 24.39 3.47 -4.07
C CYS A 590 23.52 3.38 -2.80
N TRP A 591 23.61 2.28 -2.05
CA TRP A 591 22.85 2.09 -0.81
C TRP A 591 23.40 2.94 0.33
N ARG A 592 24.73 3.13 0.37
CA ARG A 592 25.39 4.09 1.26
C ARG A 592 24.94 5.50 0.94
N ASP A 593 24.95 5.88 -0.35
CA ASP A 593 24.51 7.21 -0.78
C ASP A 593 23.03 7.44 -0.45
N LEU A 594 22.18 6.41 -0.61
CA LEU A 594 20.78 6.45 -0.21
C LEU A 594 20.61 6.62 1.31
N LEU A 595 21.37 5.87 2.11
CA LEU A 595 21.32 6.02 3.57
C LEU A 595 21.81 7.41 4.00
N GLN A 596 22.89 7.92 3.40
CA GLN A 596 23.37 9.27 3.68
C GLN A 596 22.28 10.30 3.41
N TYR A 597 21.65 10.22 2.25
CA TYR A 597 20.55 11.09 1.88
C TYR A 597 19.40 11.03 2.89
N MET A 598 19.00 9.82 3.32
CA MET A 598 17.99 9.65 4.37
C MET A 598 18.41 10.31 5.70
N ILE A 599 19.66 10.16 6.12
CA ILE A 599 20.18 10.80 7.34
C ILE A 599 20.18 12.33 7.19
N GLU A 600 20.51 12.87 6.02
CA GLU A 600 20.49 14.31 5.75
C GLU A 600 19.07 14.89 5.88
N GLN A 601 18.08 14.20 5.30
CA GLN A 601 16.67 14.61 5.40
C GLN A 601 16.13 14.56 6.83
N HIS A 602 16.58 13.61 7.63
CA HIS A 602 16.16 13.44 9.04
C HIS A 602 17.18 14.00 10.03
N SER A 603 18.13 14.83 9.60
CA SER A 603 19.27 15.26 10.42
C SER A 603 18.86 16.04 11.68
N SER A 604 17.73 16.75 11.63
CA SER A 604 17.20 17.53 12.75
C SER A 604 16.49 16.68 13.82
N THR A 605 16.00 15.49 13.48
CA THR A 605 15.19 14.63 14.37
C THR A 605 15.87 13.32 14.74
N LEU A 606 16.70 12.77 13.85
CA LEU A 606 17.25 11.42 13.97
C LEU A 606 18.11 11.24 15.23
N VAL A 607 18.93 12.23 15.56
CA VAL A 607 19.80 12.18 16.75
C VAL A 607 18.95 12.13 18.02
N ASP A 608 18.01 13.06 18.13
CA ASP A 608 17.10 13.16 19.27
C ASP A 608 16.21 11.93 19.39
N TYR A 609 15.71 11.43 18.25
CA TYR A 609 14.94 10.21 18.17
C TYR A 609 15.74 9.01 18.70
N THR A 610 16.97 8.81 18.22
CA THR A 610 17.79 7.65 18.61
C THR A 610 18.22 7.71 20.06
N LEU A 611 18.54 8.89 20.60
CA LEU A 611 18.88 9.07 22.01
C LEU A 611 17.68 8.86 22.93
N THR A 612 16.46 9.18 22.46
CA THR A 612 15.23 9.00 23.25
C THR A 612 14.73 7.55 23.23
N ASN A 613 14.89 6.86 22.10
CA ASN A 613 14.30 5.54 21.90
C ASN A 613 15.27 4.39 22.15
N PHE A 614 16.58 4.61 22.14
CA PHE A 614 17.58 3.56 22.36
C PHE A 614 18.27 3.74 23.71
N GLY A 615 18.54 2.62 24.37
CA GLY A 615 19.52 2.58 25.44
C GLY A 615 20.94 2.80 24.92
N VAL A 616 21.88 3.02 25.84
CA VAL A 616 23.26 3.40 25.52
C VAL A 616 23.93 2.35 24.62
N GLU A 617 23.81 1.07 24.96
CA GLU A 617 24.46 -0.01 24.20
C GLU A 617 23.88 -0.16 22.77
N PRO A 618 22.55 -0.28 22.55
CA PRO A 618 21.98 -0.29 21.21
C PRO A 618 22.31 0.95 20.37
N TRP A 619 22.43 2.12 21.01
CA TRP A 619 22.79 3.37 20.35
C TRP A 619 24.24 3.38 19.87
N LEU A 620 25.19 3.02 20.74
CA LEU A 620 26.61 2.91 20.38
C LEU A 620 26.84 1.84 19.30
N LYS A 621 26.12 0.72 19.37
CA LYS A 621 26.17 -0.33 18.33
C LYS A 621 25.65 0.16 16.98
N TRP A 622 24.62 1.00 16.98
CA TRP A 622 24.12 1.62 15.74
C TRP A 622 25.15 2.57 15.13
N LEU A 623 25.80 3.40 15.94
CA LEU A 623 26.87 4.30 15.48
C LEU A 623 28.10 3.56 14.96
N ASP A 624 28.49 2.46 15.61
CA ASP A 624 29.53 1.56 15.07
C ASP A 624 29.13 0.98 13.70
N GLY A 625 27.83 0.69 13.51
CA GLY A 625 27.26 0.32 12.22
C GLY A 625 27.41 1.42 11.17
N LEU A 626 27.09 2.68 11.51
CA LEU A 626 27.30 3.83 10.62
C LEU A 626 28.78 3.99 10.27
N ARG A 627 29.67 3.92 11.26
CA ARG A 627 31.12 3.97 11.05
C ARG A 627 31.60 2.90 10.08
N LYS A 628 31.12 1.66 10.21
CA LYS A 628 31.45 0.57 9.27
C LYS A 628 30.93 0.82 7.85
N ILE A 629 29.81 1.50 7.70
CA ILE A 629 29.22 1.82 6.40
C ILE A 629 29.99 2.95 5.72
N PHE A 630 30.25 4.05 6.44
CA PHE A 630 30.83 5.28 5.88
C PHE A 630 32.36 5.32 5.94
N GLY A 631 32.98 4.62 6.89
CA GLY A 631 34.41 4.69 7.15
C GLY A 631 34.86 6.05 7.70
N ASP A 632 36.16 6.20 7.95
CA ASP A 632 36.73 7.42 8.55
C ASP A 632 37.00 8.54 7.52
N GLY A 633 36.89 8.24 6.23
CA GLY A 633 37.35 9.11 5.13
C GLY A 633 36.27 9.96 4.46
N ILE A 634 34.99 9.84 4.84
CA ILE A 634 33.91 10.59 4.19
C ILE A 634 33.77 11.97 4.84
N HIS A 635 34.01 13.01 4.06
CA HIS A 635 33.68 14.39 4.42
C HIS A 635 32.17 14.61 4.30
N SER A 636 31.41 14.15 5.30
CA SER A 636 30.01 14.53 5.43
C SER A 636 29.89 15.87 6.14
N SER A 637 28.94 16.70 5.73
CA SER A 637 28.54 17.91 6.44
C SER A 637 27.80 17.61 7.75
N LEU A 638 27.37 16.36 7.94
CA LEU A 638 26.63 15.94 9.11
C LEU A 638 27.56 15.59 10.29
N PRO A 639 27.43 16.27 11.44
CA PRO A 639 28.29 16.01 12.60
C PRO A 639 28.26 14.55 13.07
N ILE A 640 27.11 13.87 12.98
CA ILE A 640 26.94 12.46 13.39
C ILE A 640 27.72 11.48 12.52
N LEU A 641 28.07 11.86 11.29
CA LEU A 641 28.90 11.06 10.38
C LEU A 641 30.37 11.51 10.39
N GLY A 642 30.73 12.47 11.25
CA GLY A 642 32.06 13.03 11.32
C GLY A 642 33.06 12.10 12.03
N GLY A 643 34.29 12.02 11.50
CA GLY A 643 35.38 11.25 12.09
C GLY A 643 35.65 11.53 13.58
N PRO A 644 35.65 12.79 14.06
CA PRO A 644 35.79 13.09 15.49
C PRO A 644 34.70 12.45 16.36
N PHE A 645 33.45 12.48 15.89
CA PHE A 645 32.32 11.88 16.60
C PHE A 645 32.39 10.35 16.64
N PHE A 646 32.83 9.71 15.54
CA PHE A 646 33.07 8.27 15.54
C PHE A 646 34.19 7.84 16.47
N ARG A 647 35.31 8.59 16.54
CA ARG A 647 36.37 8.31 17.52
C ARG A 647 35.90 8.48 18.96
N TRP A 648 35.05 9.49 19.22
CA TRP A 648 34.45 9.69 20.53
C TRP A 648 33.58 8.50 20.94
N THR A 649 32.67 8.07 20.06
CA THR A 649 31.72 7.00 20.33
C THR A 649 32.40 5.63 20.43
N GLU A 650 33.48 5.39 19.66
CA GLU A 650 34.36 4.24 19.85
C GLU A 650 35.04 4.25 21.22
N ARG A 651 35.57 5.40 21.66
CA ARG A 651 36.18 5.54 22.99
C ARG A 651 35.16 5.26 24.09
N LEU A 652 33.94 5.77 23.96
CA LEU A 652 32.84 5.49 24.89
C LEU A 652 32.48 4.00 24.93
N SER A 653 32.32 3.38 23.76
CA SER A 653 31.97 1.96 23.66
C SER A 653 33.07 1.05 24.21
N THR A 654 34.34 1.39 24.00
CA THR A 654 35.47 0.52 24.37
C THR A 654 35.81 0.65 25.86
N ASN A 655 35.81 1.87 26.39
CA ASN A 655 36.34 2.13 27.73
C ASN A 655 35.26 2.36 28.79
N TYR A 656 34.06 2.80 28.39
CA TYR A 656 33.09 3.37 29.34
C TYR A 656 31.69 2.75 29.25
N LEU A 657 31.46 1.73 28.40
CA LEU A 657 30.13 1.15 28.19
C LEU A 657 29.45 0.72 29.50
N ALA A 658 30.16 -0.01 30.37
CA ALA A 658 29.60 -0.48 31.64
C ALA A 658 29.13 0.65 32.57
N ILE A 659 29.88 1.76 32.60
CA ILE A 659 29.54 2.95 33.40
C ILE A 659 28.33 3.66 32.77
N LEU A 660 28.33 3.86 31.46
CA LEU A 660 27.22 4.51 30.77
C LEU A 660 25.91 3.73 30.92
N THR A 661 25.95 2.40 30.85
CA THR A 661 24.80 1.54 31.13
C THR A 661 24.34 1.66 32.59
N SER A 662 25.25 1.90 33.54
CA SER A 662 24.87 2.19 34.92
C SER A 662 24.17 3.56 35.05
N PHE A 663 24.64 4.57 34.31
CA PHE A 663 24.04 5.90 34.27
C PHE A 663 22.71 5.95 33.55
N GLU A 664 22.42 5.02 32.64
CA GLU A 664 21.11 4.91 31.99
C GLU A 664 19.98 4.70 33.02
N LYS A 665 20.28 4.09 34.18
CA LYS A 665 19.33 3.93 35.29
C LYS A 665 19.09 5.23 36.06
N SER A 666 20.02 6.17 36.03
CA SER A 666 19.89 7.50 36.63
C SER A 666 19.39 8.50 35.59
N VAL A 667 18.14 8.95 35.75
CA VAL A 667 17.39 9.71 34.74
C VAL A 667 18.18 10.94 34.23
N GLY A 668 18.50 10.98 32.93
CA GLY A 668 18.83 12.21 32.19
C GLY A 668 20.30 12.46 31.81
N ALA A 669 21.27 11.82 32.47
CA ALA A 669 22.71 12.03 32.22
C ALA A 669 23.27 11.53 30.87
N PRO A 670 22.73 10.48 30.20
CA PRO A 670 23.40 9.91 29.01
C PRO A 670 23.49 10.87 27.83
N ARG A 671 22.52 11.76 27.63
CA ARG A 671 22.40 12.55 26.40
C ARG A 671 23.61 13.47 26.18
N TRP A 672 23.96 14.28 27.18
CA TRP A 672 25.10 15.20 27.10
C TRP A 672 26.44 14.44 26.93
N ILE A 673 26.61 13.33 27.65
CA ILE A 673 27.83 12.50 27.56
C ILE A 673 27.98 11.91 26.15
N LEU A 674 26.89 11.35 25.60
CA LEU A 674 26.92 10.70 24.30
C LEU A 674 27.18 11.69 23.16
N MET A 675 26.71 12.94 23.28
CA MET A 675 26.83 13.97 22.24
C MET A 675 27.98 14.96 22.43
N GLY A 676 28.58 15.06 23.61
CA GLY A 676 29.56 16.11 23.94
C GLY A 676 30.99 15.83 23.50
N TRP A 677 31.20 15.27 22.29
CA TRP A 677 32.53 14.96 21.77
C TRP A 677 33.48 16.17 21.73
N GLU A 678 32.96 17.37 21.50
CA GLU A 678 33.70 18.65 21.55
C GLU A 678 34.19 18.98 22.97
N GLU A 679 33.47 18.50 23.98
CA GLU A 679 33.79 18.67 25.40
C GLU A 679 34.41 17.41 25.99
N SER A 680 34.99 16.52 25.17
CA SER A 680 35.52 15.24 25.62
C SER A 680 36.50 15.37 26.80
N GLU A 681 37.35 16.40 26.81
CA GLU A 681 38.28 16.69 27.92
C GLU A 681 37.56 16.95 29.25
N THR A 682 36.34 17.49 29.20
CA THR A 682 35.48 17.73 30.36
C THR A 682 34.70 16.46 30.74
N ILE A 683 34.30 15.64 29.78
CA ILE A 683 33.47 14.44 30.00
C ILE A 683 34.29 13.27 30.55
N ILE A 684 35.49 13.03 30.03
CA ILE A 684 36.34 11.88 30.41
C ILE A 684 36.58 11.81 31.93
N PRO A 685 36.89 12.91 32.63
CA PRO A 685 37.02 12.91 34.09
C PRO A 685 35.77 12.45 34.85
N PHE A 686 34.56 12.47 34.28
CA PHE A 686 33.37 11.87 34.89
C PHE A 686 33.32 10.36 34.77
N LEU A 687 33.86 9.83 33.68
CA LEU A 687 33.79 8.42 33.34
C LEU A 687 34.94 7.62 33.97
N ASP A 688 36.12 8.25 34.17
CA ASP A 688 37.29 7.56 34.75
C ASP A 688 37.12 7.11 36.23
N PRO A 689 36.52 7.88 37.15
CA PRO A 689 36.41 7.50 38.57
C PRO A 689 35.57 6.24 38.85
N PRO A 690 34.36 6.05 38.27
CA PRO A 690 33.55 4.86 38.52
C PRO A 690 34.06 3.60 37.81
N GLY A 691 35.01 3.72 36.88
CA GLY A 691 35.53 2.59 36.09
C GLY A 691 36.58 1.72 36.77
N LYS A 692 37.12 2.14 37.92
CA LYS A 692 38.11 1.35 38.66
C LYS A 692 37.41 0.28 39.51
N PRO A 693 37.84 -1.00 39.45
CA PRO A 693 37.20 -2.09 40.17
C PRO A 693 37.32 -1.96 41.70
N ASP A 694 38.28 -1.18 42.18
CA ASP A 694 38.44 -0.88 43.59
C ASP A 694 37.48 0.25 43.99
N LYS A 695 36.30 -0.16 44.47
CA LYS A 695 35.21 0.72 44.89
C LYS A 695 35.62 1.50 46.13
N GLY A 696 36.34 2.60 45.94
CA GLY A 696 36.74 3.49 47.02
C GLY A 696 35.53 4.01 47.82
N PRO A 697 35.74 4.47 49.07
CA PRO A 697 34.65 4.91 49.96
C PRO A 697 33.83 6.08 49.41
N TYR A 698 34.30 6.78 48.38
CA TYR A 698 33.64 7.92 47.75
C TYR A 698 32.70 7.54 46.57
N GLN A 699 32.58 6.26 46.22
CA GLN A 699 31.74 5.84 45.09
C GLN A 699 30.26 6.24 45.23
N PRO A 700 29.58 6.05 46.38
CA PRO A 700 28.17 6.45 46.50
C PRO A 700 27.98 7.96 46.30
N ALA A 701 28.95 8.76 46.75
CA ALA A 701 28.93 10.20 46.51
C ALA A 701 29.18 10.54 45.04
N THR A 702 30.03 9.78 44.35
CA THR A 702 30.27 9.97 42.91
C THR A 702 29.02 9.67 42.10
N GLU A 703 28.36 8.53 42.37
CA GLU A 703 27.10 8.13 41.71
C GLU A 703 26.01 9.18 41.94
N PHE A 704 25.87 9.67 43.17
CA PHE A 704 24.92 10.73 43.50
C PHE A 704 25.22 12.03 42.75
N MET A 705 26.48 12.47 42.74
CA MET A 705 26.87 13.71 42.07
C MET A 705 26.69 13.64 40.56
N VAL A 706 26.90 12.47 39.94
CA VAL A 706 26.58 12.26 38.52
C VAL A 706 25.07 12.30 38.28
N ALA A 707 24.26 11.77 39.19
CA ALA A 707 22.80 11.82 39.08
C ALA A 707 22.24 13.26 39.13
N LEU A 708 23.03 14.24 39.60
CA LEU A 708 22.68 15.67 39.58
C LEU A 708 23.02 16.36 38.25
N LEU A 709 23.66 15.66 37.31
CA LEU A 709 24.01 16.25 36.02
C LEU A 709 22.74 16.68 35.28
N ALA A 710 22.67 17.97 34.97
CA ALA A 710 21.56 18.52 34.22
C ALA A 710 21.51 17.85 32.84
N PRO A 711 20.32 17.62 32.25
CA PRO A 711 20.20 16.98 30.94
C PRO A 711 20.96 17.68 29.80
N ASP A 712 21.19 18.99 29.94
CA ASP A 712 21.94 19.83 29.00
C ASP A 712 23.44 19.95 29.33
N GLY A 713 23.88 19.37 30.45
CA GLY A 713 25.25 19.47 30.93
C GLY A 713 25.66 20.86 31.42
N SER A 714 24.71 21.78 31.64
CA SER A 714 25.00 23.16 32.08
C SER A 714 25.78 23.25 33.39
N ASN A 715 25.60 22.28 34.30
CA ASN A 715 26.32 22.16 35.56
C ASN A 715 27.52 21.19 35.52
N SER A 716 27.93 20.71 34.34
CA SER A 716 29.00 19.73 34.18
C SER A 716 30.33 20.19 34.79
N LYS A 717 30.81 21.39 34.45
CA LYS A 717 32.07 21.94 34.98
C LYS A 717 32.09 21.98 36.51
N GLN A 718 30.96 22.26 37.13
CA GLN A 718 30.81 22.31 38.57
C GLN A 718 30.88 20.92 39.20
N ILE A 719 30.14 19.96 38.62
CA ILE A 719 30.19 18.56 39.08
C ILE A 719 31.59 17.96 38.87
N CYS A 720 32.26 18.21 37.73
CA CYS A 720 33.66 17.82 37.50
C CYS A 720 34.56 18.26 38.64
N ARG A 721 34.45 19.55 39.01
CA ARG A 721 35.30 20.15 40.04
C ARG A 721 35.03 19.52 41.40
N ALA A 722 33.76 19.29 41.73
CA ALA A 722 33.37 18.60 42.95
C ALA A 722 33.90 17.15 42.99
N LEU A 723 33.75 16.39 41.90
CA LEU A 723 34.25 15.00 41.80
C LEU A 723 35.79 14.92 41.87
N ALA A 724 36.49 15.83 41.19
CA ALA A 724 37.95 15.90 41.21
C ALA A 724 38.50 16.22 42.61
N LEU A 725 37.77 16.97 43.43
CA LEU A 725 38.11 17.23 44.83
C LEU A 725 37.69 16.08 45.74
N LEU A 726 36.53 15.48 45.51
CA LEU A 726 36.00 14.35 46.28
C LEU A 726 36.97 13.17 46.28
N THR A 727 37.55 12.82 45.12
CA THR A 727 38.56 11.75 44.99
C THR A 727 39.86 12.02 45.75
N ARG A 728 40.08 13.26 46.22
CA ARG A 728 41.26 13.70 46.97
C ARG A 728 40.96 13.93 48.46
N THR A 729 39.75 13.62 48.91
CA THR A 729 39.35 13.75 50.32
C THR A 729 39.99 12.68 51.20
N THR A 730 40.15 13.01 52.48
CA THR A 730 40.49 12.04 53.52
C THR A 730 39.28 11.16 53.83
N ALA A 731 39.47 10.05 54.56
CA ALA A 731 38.34 9.20 54.99
C ALA A 731 37.31 9.94 55.87
N HIS A 732 37.73 10.97 56.62
CA HIS A 732 36.82 11.84 57.38
C HIS A 732 36.06 12.79 56.43
N GLY A 733 36.77 13.41 55.49
CA GLY A 733 36.15 14.25 54.45
C GLY A 733 35.14 13.48 53.59
N THR A 734 35.47 12.27 53.13
CA THR A 734 34.54 11.42 52.38
C THR A 734 33.28 11.10 53.19
N ARG A 735 33.41 10.76 54.48
CA ARG A 735 32.25 10.52 55.36
C ARG A 735 31.39 11.78 55.53
N ALA A 736 32.00 12.95 55.69
CA ALA A 736 31.27 14.22 55.75
C ALA A 736 30.53 14.51 54.44
N CYS A 737 31.19 14.33 53.29
CA CYS A 737 30.55 14.45 51.97
C CYS A 737 29.35 13.50 51.82
N LEU A 738 29.50 12.22 52.16
CA LEU A 738 28.41 11.24 52.11
C LEU A 738 27.24 11.62 53.02
N ARG A 739 27.52 12.02 54.27
CA ARG A 739 26.48 12.48 55.20
C ARG A 739 25.79 13.74 54.69
N MET A 740 26.51 14.66 54.08
CA MET A 740 25.92 15.85 53.46
C MET A 740 24.91 15.46 52.37
N LEU A 741 25.26 14.49 51.52
CA LEU A 741 24.36 13.99 50.47
C LEU A 741 23.13 13.28 51.06
N GLU A 742 23.32 12.45 52.08
CA GLU A 742 22.23 11.74 52.77
C GLU A 742 21.25 12.72 53.43
N VAL A 743 21.77 13.76 54.07
CA VAL A 743 20.93 14.79 54.72
C VAL A 743 20.26 15.68 53.66
N HIS A 744 20.93 16.00 52.56
CA HIS A 744 20.34 16.80 51.48
C HIS A 744 19.10 16.14 50.86
N GLN A 745 19.05 14.81 50.82
CA GLN A 745 17.88 14.06 50.36
C GLN A 745 16.68 14.20 51.32
N LYS A 746 16.90 14.62 52.57
CA LYS A 746 15.86 14.84 53.58
C LYS A 746 15.57 16.34 53.69
N PRO A 747 14.31 16.79 53.48
CA PRO A 747 13.96 18.17 53.83
C PRO A 747 13.96 18.35 55.35
N PRO A 748 14.24 19.55 55.89
CA PRO A 748 14.55 20.83 55.22
C PRO A 748 16.04 21.06 54.88
N LYS A 749 16.32 21.77 53.76
CA LYS A 749 17.67 22.10 53.26
C LYS A 749 18.58 22.77 54.31
N GLN A 750 17.98 23.54 55.22
CA GLN A 750 18.61 24.32 56.28
C GLN A 750 19.45 23.46 57.23
N ILE A 751 19.08 22.19 57.45
CA ILE A 751 19.89 21.28 58.29
C ILE A 751 21.22 20.98 57.62
N THR A 752 21.19 20.77 56.30
CA THR A 752 22.42 20.52 55.54
C THR A 752 23.33 21.74 55.59
N GLU A 753 22.78 22.96 55.54
CA GLU A 753 23.55 24.20 55.71
C GLU A 753 24.23 24.29 57.09
N VAL A 754 23.50 23.94 58.17
CA VAL A 754 24.03 23.95 59.54
C VAL A 754 25.13 22.90 59.73
N LEU A 755 24.90 21.67 59.27
CA LEU A 755 25.90 20.60 59.35
C LEU A 755 27.15 20.93 58.53
N LEU A 756 26.95 21.49 57.33
CA LEU A 756 28.05 21.96 56.50
C LEU A 756 28.88 23.02 57.22
N ALA A 757 28.25 24.02 57.83
CA ALA A 757 28.96 25.03 58.61
C ALA A 757 29.79 24.40 59.74
N GLY A 758 29.24 23.41 60.44
CA GLY A 758 29.96 22.65 61.46
C GLY A 758 31.18 21.89 60.90
N TRP A 759 31.04 21.19 59.77
CA TRP A 759 32.18 20.50 59.14
C TRP A 759 33.24 21.48 58.63
N LEU A 760 32.85 22.63 58.08
CA LEU A 760 33.79 23.64 57.60
C LEU A 760 34.62 24.28 58.73
N GLN A 761 34.12 24.24 59.97
CA GLN A 761 34.82 24.72 61.17
C GLN A 761 35.58 23.63 61.93
N SER A 762 35.39 22.34 61.59
CA SER A 762 36.02 21.23 62.29
C SER A 762 37.52 21.18 62.05
N ALA A 763 38.29 21.07 63.14
CA ALA A 763 39.75 20.91 63.08
C ALA A 763 40.20 19.59 62.43
N GLU A 764 39.30 18.60 62.33
CA GLU A 764 39.58 17.30 61.67
C GLU A 764 39.53 17.39 60.14
N MET A 765 38.95 18.45 59.58
CA MET A 765 38.82 18.60 58.13
C MET A 765 40.08 19.22 57.53
N THR A 766 40.68 18.54 56.55
CA THR A 766 41.81 19.13 55.83
C THR A 766 41.34 20.21 54.86
N ARG A 767 42.27 21.05 54.39
CA ARG A 767 41.97 22.05 53.35
C ARG A 767 41.33 21.42 52.10
N ARG A 768 41.69 20.18 51.75
CA ARG A 768 41.11 19.47 50.59
C ARG A 768 39.67 19.04 50.86
N ASP A 769 39.39 18.55 52.07
CA ASP A 769 38.04 18.17 52.50
C ASP A 769 37.10 19.37 52.51
N ILE A 770 37.55 20.51 53.07
CA ILE A 770 36.81 21.78 53.08
C ILE A 770 36.49 22.24 51.65
N LEU A 771 37.46 22.17 50.74
CA LEU A 771 37.23 22.55 49.33
C LEU A 771 36.23 21.61 48.65
N ALA A 772 36.32 20.30 48.87
CA ALA A 772 35.37 19.33 48.32
C ALA A 772 33.94 19.59 48.82
N LEU A 773 33.78 19.81 50.13
CA LEU A 773 32.49 20.13 50.74
C LEU A 773 31.88 21.42 50.18
N LYS A 774 32.69 22.47 49.99
CA LYS A 774 32.21 23.74 49.41
C LYS A 774 31.74 23.58 47.96
N GLU A 775 32.50 22.88 47.13
CA GLU A 775 32.12 22.67 45.72
C GLU A 775 30.89 21.76 45.60
N MET A 776 30.80 20.69 46.40
CA MET A 776 29.60 19.86 46.46
C MET A 776 28.38 20.67 46.94
N ALA A 777 28.52 21.48 47.99
CA ALA A 777 27.45 22.33 48.49
C ALA A 777 26.95 23.31 47.41
N THR A 778 27.87 23.93 46.68
CA THR A 778 27.52 24.82 45.56
C THR A 778 26.75 24.04 44.47
N THR A 779 27.12 22.79 44.21
CA THR A 779 26.45 21.94 43.20
C THR A 779 25.03 21.55 43.62
N LEU A 780 24.80 21.41 44.93
CA LEU A 780 23.52 21.06 45.54
C LEU A 780 22.62 22.27 45.82
N ASP A 781 23.05 23.47 45.41
CA ASP A 781 22.38 24.73 45.75
C ASP A 781 22.20 24.89 47.28
N ILE A 782 23.25 24.56 48.04
CA ILE A 782 23.35 24.74 49.49
C ILE A 782 24.19 25.99 49.77
N LYS A 783 23.66 26.92 50.57
CA LYS A 783 24.35 28.16 50.88
C LYS A 783 25.56 27.90 51.79
N VAL A 784 26.74 28.26 51.30
CA VAL A 784 27.99 28.19 52.05
C VAL A 784 28.20 29.52 52.77
N HIS A 785 27.97 29.55 54.08
CA HIS A 785 28.29 30.71 54.91
C HIS A 785 29.74 30.65 55.37
N VAL A 786 30.59 31.52 54.80
CA VAL A 786 32.02 31.60 55.16
C VAL A 786 32.25 32.47 56.39
N ASP A 787 31.38 33.45 56.62
CA ASP A 787 31.43 34.33 57.78
C ASP A 787 30.58 33.75 58.91
N ASN A 788 31.06 33.82 60.16
CA ASN A 788 30.46 33.29 61.39
C ASN A 788 29.04 33.82 61.72
N ASN A 789 28.41 34.57 60.82
CA ASN A 789 27.12 35.21 61.03
C ASN A 789 26.42 35.36 59.67
N PRO A 790 25.63 34.37 59.22
CA PRO A 790 24.20 34.31 59.56
C PRO A 790 23.65 32.86 59.52
N LEU A 791 23.63 32.18 60.66
CA LEU A 791 22.99 30.87 60.81
C LEU A 791 21.69 30.94 61.60
N ARG A 792 21.30 32.09 62.16
CA ARG A 792 20.20 32.14 63.14
C ARG A 792 18.89 31.57 62.59
N ALA A 793 18.55 31.85 61.33
CA ALA A 793 17.36 31.30 60.68
C ALA A 793 17.51 29.81 60.33
N SER A 794 18.63 29.39 59.72
CA SER A 794 18.85 27.98 59.37
C SER A 794 19.08 27.09 60.59
N SER A 795 19.73 27.59 61.64
CA SER A 795 19.88 26.95 62.95
C SER A 795 18.57 26.84 63.69
N GLN A 796 17.71 27.87 63.67
CA GLN A 796 16.37 27.75 64.26
C GLN A 796 15.56 26.69 63.51
N ALA A 797 15.54 26.74 62.17
CA ALA A 797 14.82 25.74 61.37
C ALA A 797 15.37 24.32 61.56
N ALA A 798 16.69 24.16 61.73
CA ALA A 798 17.31 22.88 62.04
C ALA A 798 16.99 22.42 63.47
N SER A 799 16.96 23.33 64.45
CA SER A 799 16.52 23.03 65.82
C SER A 799 15.08 22.57 65.81
N ASP A 800 14.17 23.32 65.19
CA ASP A 800 12.74 23.00 65.11
C ASP A 800 12.52 21.62 64.45
N PHE A 801 13.29 21.32 63.39
CA PHE A 801 13.23 20.00 62.76
C PHE A 801 13.74 18.88 63.66
N LEU A 802 14.89 19.08 64.32
CA LEU A 802 15.46 18.07 65.22
C LEU A 802 14.57 17.85 66.43
N ASP A 803 13.97 18.92 66.97
CA ASP A 803 12.99 18.85 68.04
C ASP A 803 11.76 18.05 67.58
N ASN A 804 11.29 18.26 66.34
CA ASN A 804 10.20 17.50 65.77
C ASN A 804 10.54 16.02 65.52
N GLU A 805 11.72 15.70 64.98
CA GLU A 805 12.19 14.32 64.84
C GLU A 805 12.35 13.65 66.21
N TYR A 806 12.87 14.38 67.21
CA TYR A 806 13.01 13.89 68.56
C TYR A 806 11.63 13.62 69.20
N CYS A 807 10.67 14.53 69.04
CA CYS A 807 9.28 14.30 69.43
C CYS A 807 8.69 13.06 68.74
N THR A 808 8.91 12.89 67.43
CA THR A 808 8.44 11.73 66.67
C THR A 808 9.06 10.43 67.18
N ILE A 809 10.36 10.42 67.47
CA ILE A 809 11.06 9.27 68.05
C ILE A 809 10.53 8.97 69.46
N LEU A 810 10.27 10.01 70.28
CA LEU A 810 9.69 9.85 71.60
C LEU A 810 8.26 9.30 71.54
N GLU A 811 7.42 9.82 70.63
CA GLU A 811 6.06 9.33 70.40
C GLU A 811 6.08 7.87 69.93
N GLU A 812 6.98 7.52 69.02
CA GLU A 812 7.15 6.14 68.55
C GLU A 812 7.67 5.24 69.67
N ALA A 813 8.61 5.71 70.49
CA ALA A 813 9.08 4.98 71.67
C ALA A 813 7.93 4.74 72.66
N VAL A 814 7.09 5.74 72.92
CA VAL A 814 5.89 5.62 73.77
C VAL A 814 4.87 4.63 73.17
N ARG A 815 4.65 4.67 71.86
CA ARG A 815 3.76 3.75 71.14
C ARG A 815 4.27 2.31 71.23
N LEU A 816 5.56 2.10 70.97
CA LEU A 816 6.21 0.79 71.08
C LEU A 816 6.17 0.26 72.51
N GLU A 817 6.36 1.12 73.50
CA GLU A 817 6.26 0.77 74.92
C GLU A 817 4.81 0.38 75.29
N SER A 818 3.82 1.10 74.79
CA SER A 818 2.40 0.74 74.98
C SER A 818 2.06 -0.62 74.37
N ILE A 819 2.61 -0.93 73.18
CA ILE A 819 2.46 -2.26 72.55
C ILE A 819 3.14 -3.32 73.41
N ARG A 820 4.36 -3.07 73.91
CA ARG A 820 5.09 -3.97 74.81
C ARG A 820 4.24 -4.32 76.03
N LEU A 821 3.69 -3.31 76.71
CA LEU A 821 2.84 -3.47 77.88
C LEU A 821 1.55 -4.25 77.55
N THR A 822 0.92 -3.96 76.42
CA THR A 822 -0.30 -4.65 75.97
C THR A 822 -0.05 -6.14 75.69
N LEU A 823 1.07 -6.46 75.04
CA LEU A 823 1.49 -7.83 74.77
C LEU A 823 1.82 -8.58 76.07
N LYS A 824 2.54 -7.93 77.00
CA LYS A 824 2.83 -8.50 78.33
C LYS A 824 1.56 -8.78 79.13
N ALA A 825 0.56 -7.90 79.07
CA ALA A 825 -0.72 -8.11 79.77
C ALA A 825 -1.48 -9.35 79.27
N HIS A 826 -1.29 -9.74 78.00
CA HIS A 826 -1.89 -10.96 77.45
C HIS A 826 -1.08 -12.23 77.77
N ASP A 827 0.25 -12.19 77.58
CA ASP A 827 1.14 -13.33 77.87
C ASP A 827 2.57 -12.84 78.14
N VAL A 828 2.93 -12.77 79.42
CA VAL A 828 4.25 -12.30 79.88
C VAL A 828 5.39 -13.17 79.34
N GLN A 829 5.28 -14.51 79.44
CA GLN A 829 6.37 -15.42 79.08
C GLN A 829 6.64 -15.46 77.57
N ARG A 830 5.60 -15.31 76.75
CA ARG A 830 5.77 -15.25 75.30
C ARG A 830 6.34 -13.91 74.85
N THR A 831 5.92 -12.82 75.48
CA THR A 831 6.40 -11.46 75.16
C THR A 831 7.87 -11.29 75.53
N SER A 832 8.31 -11.72 76.73
CA SER A 832 9.73 -11.65 77.12
C SER A 832 10.63 -12.48 76.20
N ARG A 833 10.17 -13.64 75.72
CA ARG A 833 10.92 -14.44 74.72
C ARG A 833 11.03 -13.72 73.36
N LEU A 834 9.97 -13.04 72.93
CA LEU A 834 9.99 -12.26 71.69
C LEU A 834 10.97 -11.09 71.78
N LEU A 835 10.92 -10.30 72.85
CA LEU A 835 11.85 -9.17 73.06
C LEU A 835 13.30 -9.64 73.11
N ALA A 836 13.59 -10.74 73.83
CA ALA A 836 14.92 -11.33 73.86
C ALA A 836 15.39 -11.78 72.47
N SER A 837 14.51 -12.34 71.63
CA SER A 837 14.85 -12.73 70.26
C SER A 837 15.19 -11.54 69.35
N LEU A 838 14.66 -10.35 69.67
CA LEU A 838 14.98 -9.10 68.99
C LEU A 838 16.17 -8.35 69.63
N SER A 839 16.80 -8.93 70.66
CA SER A 839 17.84 -8.28 71.47
C SER A 839 17.38 -6.95 72.12
N ILE A 840 16.09 -6.86 72.45
CA ILE A 840 15.53 -5.73 73.20
C ILE A 840 15.52 -6.11 74.67
N GLU A 841 16.15 -5.27 75.50
CA GLU A 841 16.17 -5.45 76.95
C GLU A 841 14.74 -5.37 77.50
N ASP A 842 14.31 -6.40 78.24
CA ASP A 842 12.99 -6.43 78.86
C ASP A 842 13.09 -5.90 80.30
N PRO A 843 12.64 -4.66 80.58
CA PRO A 843 12.72 -4.12 81.92
C PRO A 843 11.95 -5.01 82.90
N SER A 844 12.58 -5.28 84.05
CA SER A 844 12.14 -6.30 85.00
C SER A 844 10.74 -6.04 85.56
N THR A 845 10.04 -7.11 85.97
CA THR A 845 8.65 -7.08 86.49
C THR A 845 8.40 -6.14 87.67
N ILE A 846 9.45 -5.69 88.35
CA ILE A 846 9.35 -4.74 89.49
C ILE A 846 9.03 -3.32 88.98
N GLU A 847 9.54 -2.91 87.81
CA GLU A 847 9.26 -1.59 87.24
C GLU A 847 7.87 -1.51 86.58
N ASP A 848 7.39 -2.62 86.01
CA ASP A 848 6.05 -2.72 85.43
C ASP A 848 4.95 -2.54 86.52
N ALA A 849 5.20 -2.99 87.76
CA ALA A 849 4.28 -2.81 88.90
C ALA A 849 4.19 -1.35 89.39
N VAL A 850 5.27 -0.58 89.27
CA VAL A 850 5.32 0.84 89.67
C VAL A 850 4.67 1.72 88.59
N SER A 851 4.90 1.44 87.31
CA SER A 851 4.34 2.21 86.18
C SER A 851 2.83 2.05 86.02
N GLY A 852 2.27 0.86 86.32
CA GLY A 852 0.82 0.63 86.33
C GLY A 852 0.05 1.45 87.39
N THR A 853 0.73 1.90 88.45
CA THR A 853 0.11 2.70 89.51
C THR A 853 0.13 4.20 89.18
N VAL A 854 1.10 4.66 88.39
CA VAL A 854 1.25 6.08 88.01
C VAL A 854 0.37 6.48 86.81
N MET A 855 0.16 5.58 85.85
CA MET A 855 -0.73 5.86 84.69
C MET A 855 -2.22 5.97 85.05
N ARG A 856 -2.64 5.41 86.20
CA ARG A 856 -4.05 5.46 86.65
C ARG A 856 -4.48 6.80 87.26
N ASN A 857 -3.55 7.68 87.60
CA ASN A 857 -3.81 8.95 88.29
C ASN A 857 -3.70 10.21 87.41
N LYS A 858 -3.50 10.09 86.07
CA LYS A 858 -3.35 11.25 85.16
C LYS A 858 -4.55 11.53 84.25
N SER A 859 -5.71 10.93 84.49
CA SER A 859 -6.96 11.20 83.74
C SER A 859 -7.90 12.16 84.48
N GLU A 860 -7.42 13.35 84.82
CA GLU A 860 -8.25 14.53 85.14
C GLU A 860 -7.80 15.71 84.25
N PRO A 861 -8.72 16.45 83.61
CA PRO A 861 -8.37 17.42 82.58
C PRO A 861 -7.93 18.77 83.16
N LEU A 862 -6.91 19.36 82.53
CA LEU A 862 -6.61 20.79 82.52
C LEU A 862 -6.62 21.29 81.08
#